data_AF-A0A3E2GTV8-F1
#
_entry.id   AF-A0A3E2GTV8-F1
#
_cell.length_a   1.000
_cell.length_b   1.000
_cell.length_c   1.000
_cell.angle_alpha   90.00
_cell.angle_beta   90.00
_cell.angle_gamma   90.00
#
_symmetry.space_group_name_H-M   'P 1'
#
loop_
_entity.id
_entity.type
_entity.pdbx_description
1 polymer ?
#
loop_
_entity_poly.entity_id
_entity_poly.type
_entity_poly.pdbx_seq_one_letter_code
_entity_poly.pdbx_strand_id
1 'polypeptide(L)'
;MPAQTSLPRRMMVEVPENGYASPRLPDSEQDPINNVHLALESLPRRMTFMVNEDDTLVAVEGPPVRLRQMSPDEAEEKSLEQLESQGDGKKVGIRDRIVCYTWTWFTMNMATGGIANVLHASTILINITQYGIPQAGEWLVRTMQVLFWVYAALSILASSGMYLLLWSTQTFPIHNMTPIWVFPAYPLLLIAPLAANLIDNCPDAAAAARINSLSIVFGAVCVQGTGFLVSLMIYSAFIYRLMTQKLPRETTRPGIFVSVGPSGFTVAGLVNIGNTLMSKVMPNGYLGHQESAFFLKLISDLVGLWLWGWCVWFFIVSVGAHWQVMRPHHPQYHIQFDMTWFSFVFPNTALVTATLAIGRSFDAQAIKIVGTVLAGMLVVLWIADKSISLNEGTRPSPVKVPESGNNSPDQGNAADAMVGTTLCVGVIGMYHSGIGGGGFMLIRNSDGEYESVDFREAAPAAAFEDMYRNNIIGSVKGGLSVAVPGELRGLEYLHNKYGALPWRVVCNPAVHVARYGFRVTEDLVRYMDAVMSWANETFLVDDPNWAMDFAPNGTLLKLDDTITRKRYADTLEKIAEFGADMFYEGEIANATIAAIQKSNGTMTLEDLKSYHIALRKPISINYRNYTLYSTGAPSGGPVGLSILKIMEGYNTSLNELNIHRLDEAMRFSYGAHAELGDPDFFDNMEEFAAQMIDAATAEKIRKKIDDQKTQEVGAYDPKGWMVPEGHGTSHIVTADETGMSITLTTTINLLFGSQLVVPETGVILNDEMNDFSIPNVHNEFGYVPSPTNYIRPLKRPLSSITPIIAEHSSNHSLYISIGAAGGSRIITATAQTLWHALDHDMDMAAVLKEPRLHDQLLPDRTTFEWSFDNATVRQMQSKGHAVEWVGENQSAVQGLKMHGNGTFEAAGDPRQKNSAGVCV
;
A
#
# COMPACT_ATOMS: atom_id res chain seq x y z
N MET A 1 39.10 -9.58 -59.75
CA MET A 1 37.96 -9.34 -60.65
C MET A 1 37.28 -10.67 -60.95
N PRO A 2 35.95 -10.78 -61.15
CA PRO A 2 34.87 -9.82 -60.87
C PRO A 2 33.56 -10.45 -60.28
N ALA A 3 32.64 -9.54 -59.92
CA ALA A 3 31.17 -9.60 -60.02
C ALA A 3 30.27 -10.35 -58.98
N GLN A 4 29.63 -9.50 -58.15
CA GLN A 4 28.17 -9.38 -57.89
C GLN A 4 27.35 -10.60 -57.46
N THR A 5 26.71 -10.50 -56.28
CA THR A 5 25.25 -10.69 -56.13
C THR A 5 24.73 -10.19 -54.77
N SER A 6 23.83 -9.20 -54.86
CA SER A 6 22.67 -8.91 -53.98
C SER A 6 22.70 -9.21 -52.47
N LEU A 7 22.66 -8.13 -51.69
CA LEU A 7 22.12 -8.07 -50.32
C LEU A 7 20.70 -8.67 -50.22
N PRO A 8 20.41 -9.54 -49.23
CA PRO A 8 19.05 -9.86 -48.83
C PRO A 8 18.65 -9.20 -47.51
N ARG A 9 17.46 -8.57 -47.54
CA ARG A 9 16.45 -8.38 -46.47
C ARG A 9 16.95 -8.08 -45.03
N ARG A 10 16.62 -6.86 -44.57
CA ARG A 10 16.43 -6.49 -43.15
C ARG A 10 15.66 -7.61 -42.42
N MET A 11 16.33 -8.30 -41.51
CA MET A 11 15.67 -9.01 -40.41
C MET A 11 15.23 -7.97 -39.38
N MET A 12 13.94 -7.98 -39.07
CA MET A 12 13.35 -7.21 -37.99
C MET A 12 13.94 -7.68 -36.67
N VAL A 13 14.53 -6.76 -35.93
CA VAL A 13 14.83 -6.91 -34.51
C VAL A 13 13.55 -6.52 -33.77
N GLU A 14 12.89 -7.49 -33.13
CA GLU A 14 11.85 -7.21 -32.13
C GLU A 14 12.50 -6.51 -30.94
N VAL A 15 12.07 -5.27 -30.72
CA VAL A 15 12.39 -4.45 -29.55
C VAL A 15 11.34 -4.78 -28.48
N PRO A 16 11.71 -5.13 -27.24
CA PRO A 16 10.73 -5.36 -26.18
C PRO A 16 9.93 -4.08 -25.89
N GLU A 17 8.60 -4.20 -25.75
CA GLU A 17 7.61 -3.12 -25.56
C GLU A 17 7.66 -2.38 -24.21
N ASN A 18 8.83 -2.25 -23.58
CA ASN A 18 8.97 -1.61 -22.27
C ASN A 18 9.87 -0.36 -22.39
N GLY A 19 9.33 0.68 -23.04
CA GLY A 19 9.99 1.97 -23.20
C GLY A 19 9.95 2.82 -21.93
N TYR A 20 10.88 2.62 -21.00
CA TYR A 20 11.25 3.63 -20.00
C TYR A 20 12.76 3.63 -19.80
N ALA A 21 13.40 4.71 -20.26
CA ALA A 21 14.74 5.09 -19.85
C ALA A 21 14.63 6.00 -18.61
N SER A 22 15.47 5.74 -17.60
CA SER A 22 15.62 6.54 -16.39
C SER A 22 16.14 7.97 -16.69
N PRO A 23 15.93 8.96 -15.79
CA PRO A 23 16.44 10.32 -15.96
C PRO A 23 17.98 10.31 -16.00
N ARG A 24 18.55 10.87 -17.07
CA ARG A 24 19.99 11.15 -17.14
C ARG A 24 20.29 12.36 -16.25
N LEU A 25 21.30 12.21 -15.38
CA LEU A 25 22.00 13.35 -14.78
C LEU A 25 22.70 14.15 -15.89
N PRO A 26 22.82 15.48 -15.76
CA PRO A 26 23.39 16.33 -16.80
C PRO A 26 24.88 16.01 -17.02
N ASP A 27 25.25 15.99 -18.30
CA ASP A 27 26.60 15.75 -18.80
C ASP A 27 27.66 16.62 -18.10
N SER A 28 28.59 15.97 -17.40
CA SER A 28 29.94 16.51 -17.21
C SER A 28 30.93 15.57 -17.89
N GLU A 29 31.63 16.12 -18.86
CA GLU A 29 32.55 15.46 -19.78
C GLU A 29 33.68 14.67 -19.10
N GLN A 30 34.14 13.66 -19.86
CA GLN A 30 35.43 12.95 -19.80
C GLN A 30 35.57 11.76 -18.84
N ASP A 31 35.25 10.59 -19.40
CA ASP A 31 35.91 9.32 -19.08
C ASP A 31 37.08 9.13 -20.08
N PRO A 32 38.22 8.55 -19.66
CA PRO A 32 38.53 7.26 -20.25
C PRO A 32 39.09 6.23 -19.25
N ILE A 33 38.27 5.20 -19.03
CA ILE A 33 38.58 3.78 -18.93
C ILE A 33 40.00 3.39 -19.44
N ASN A 34 40.87 2.93 -18.54
CA ASN A 34 41.55 1.61 -18.58
C ASN A 34 42.74 1.55 -17.61
N ASN A 35 42.65 0.71 -16.57
CA ASN A 35 43.54 -0.45 -16.38
C ASN A 35 43.34 -1.07 -14.99
N VAL A 36 42.89 -2.32 -15.00
CA VAL A 36 43.03 -3.26 -13.90
C VAL A 36 44.47 -3.74 -13.88
N HIS A 37 45.23 -3.47 -12.81
CA HIS A 37 46.04 -4.47 -12.08
C HIS A 37 46.97 -3.83 -11.02
N LEU A 38 47.17 -4.63 -9.95
CA LEU A 38 48.24 -4.63 -8.94
C LEU A 38 47.91 -4.01 -7.57
N ALA A 39 47.92 -4.91 -6.58
CA ALA A 39 47.91 -4.67 -5.16
C ALA A 39 49.22 -4.05 -4.65
N LEU A 40 49.16 -3.54 -3.41
CA LEU A 40 50.22 -3.15 -2.45
C LEU A 40 50.39 -1.62 -2.25
N GLU A 41 50.10 -1.23 -1.00
CA GLU A 41 50.78 -0.21 -0.17
C GLU A 41 51.40 1.02 -0.86
N SER A 42 50.83 2.21 -0.61
CA SER A 42 51.52 3.44 -0.14
C SER A 42 50.71 4.73 -0.42
N LEU A 43 50.62 5.61 0.58
CA LEU A 43 49.99 6.93 0.53
C LEU A 43 50.75 7.90 -0.42
N PRO A 44 50.09 8.81 -1.17
CA PRO A 44 50.80 9.77 -2.02
C PRO A 44 51.30 11.00 -1.24
N ARG A 45 52.59 11.34 -1.39
CA ARG A 45 53.21 12.62 -1.00
C ARG A 45 53.27 13.57 -2.22
N ARG A 46 52.99 14.87 -2.04
CA ARG A 46 53.03 15.90 -3.12
C ARG A 46 54.46 16.19 -3.61
N MET A 47 54.70 16.08 -4.92
CA MET A 47 55.86 16.68 -5.62
C MET A 47 55.48 18.04 -6.22
N THR A 48 56.42 18.99 -6.22
CA THR A 48 56.28 20.28 -6.94
C THR A 48 57.44 20.41 -7.92
N PHE A 49 57.17 20.83 -9.15
CA PHE A 49 58.18 21.02 -10.20
C PHE A 49 58.35 22.52 -10.47
N MET A 50 59.60 22.98 -10.64
CA MET A 50 59.90 24.31 -11.16
C MET A 50 60.75 24.20 -12.44
N VAL A 51 60.54 25.15 -13.36
CA VAL A 51 61.28 25.27 -14.63
C VAL A 51 62.42 26.27 -14.41
N ASN A 52 63.64 25.90 -14.80
CA ASN A 52 64.78 26.83 -14.84
C ASN A 52 64.92 27.46 -16.24
N GLU A 53 65.73 28.51 -16.36
CA GLU A 53 65.88 29.35 -17.57
C GLU A 53 66.29 28.64 -18.88
N ASP A 54 66.57 27.33 -18.85
CA ASP A 54 66.85 26.49 -20.02
C ASP A 54 65.72 25.46 -20.33
N ASP A 55 64.48 25.71 -19.87
CA ASP A 55 63.27 24.92 -20.17
C ASP A 55 63.37 23.40 -19.88
N THR A 56 64.08 23.03 -18.82
CA THR A 56 64.09 21.66 -18.28
C THR A 56 63.52 21.59 -16.86
N LEU A 57 62.59 20.64 -16.64
CA LEU A 57 61.90 20.39 -15.36
C LEU A 57 62.82 19.58 -14.42
N VAL A 58 63.11 20.12 -13.24
CA VAL A 58 63.84 19.41 -12.16
C VAL A 58 62.94 19.33 -10.92
N ALA A 59 62.79 18.13 -10.35
CA ALA A 59 62.06 17.91 -9.10
C ALA A 59 62.95 18.25 -7.89
N VAL A 60 62.44 19.05 -6.94
CA VAL A 60 63.12 19.37 -5.68
C VAL A 60 62.23 18.97 -4.51
N GLU A 61 62.77 18.20 -3.55
CA GLU A 61 62.07 17.77 -2.34
C GLU A 61 61.94 18.93 -1.32
N GLY A 62 60.71 19.21 -0.86
CA GLY A 62 60.43 20.15 0.23
C GLY A 62 60.30 19.46 1.60
N PRO A 63 60.50 20.17 2.73
CA PRO A 63 60.51 19.57 4.06
C PRO A 63 59.09 19.21 4.58
N PRO A 64 58.97 18.27 5.53
CA PRO A 64 57.69 17.74 5.98
C PRO A 64 56.88 18.72 6.86
N VAL A 65 55.59 18.88 6.56
CA VAL A 65 54.63 19.64 7.35
C VAL A 65 54.13 18.77 8.53
N ARG A 66 54.31 19.25 9.76
CA ARG A 66 53.67 18.68 10.96
C ARG A 66 52.23 19.17 11.07
N LEU A 67 51.25 18.26 11.07
CA LEU A 67 49.89 18.54 11.51
C LEU A 67 49.62 17.82 12.83
N ARG A 68 49.03 18.57 13.77
CA ARG A 68 48.70 18.19 15.15
C ARG A 68 47.52 17.20 15.11
N GLN A 69 47.69 16.00 15.67
CA GLN A 69 46.60 15.03 15.81
C GLN A 69 45.61 15.51 16.89
N MET A 70 44.32 15.57 16.52
CA MET A 70 43.17 15.70 17.44
C MET A 70 42.75 14.29 17.86
N SER A 71 42.44 14.07 19.14
CA SER A 71 42.01 12.77 19.65
C SER A 71 40.55 12.46 19.26
N PRO A 72 40.16 11.17 19.16
CA PRO A 72 38.80 10.74 18.81
C PRO A 72 37.73 11.37 19.72
N ASP A 73 38.02 11.52 21.01
CA ASP A 73 37.11 12.07 22.01
C ASP A 73 36.76 13.55 21.75
N GLU A 74 37.70 14.35 21.22
CA GLU A 74 37.45 15.77 20.87
C GLU A 74 36.64 15.94 19.57
N ALA A 75 36.63 14.91 18.70
CA ALA A 75 35.81 14.89 17.49
C ALA A 75 34.37 14.43 17.79
N GLU A 76 34.21 13.57 18.79
CA GLU A 76 32.91 13.08 19.27
C GLU A 76 32.17 14.17 20.07
N GLU A 77 32.87 14.91 20.93
CA GLU A 77 32.27 16.00 21.73
C GLU A 77 31.80 17.18 20.86
N LYS A 78 32.54 17.54 19.80
CA LYS A 78 32.13 18.58 18.83
C LYS A 78 31.04 18.14 17.85
N SER A 79 30.94 16.85 17.56
CA SER A 79 29.85 16.33 16.72
C SER A 79 28.57 16.18 17.52
N LEU A 80 28.66 15.87 18.82
CA LEU A 80 27.53 15.89 19.75
C LEU A 80 27.00 17.31 20.01
N GLU A 81 27.85 18.32 20.19
CA GLU A 81 27.41 19.74 20.27
C GLU A 81 26.75 20.24 18.96
N GLN A 82 27.19 19.74 17.80
CA GLN A 82 26.55 20.06 16.51
C GLN A 82 25.23 19.31 16.28
N LEU A 83 25.05 18.13 16.89
CA LEU A 83 23.81 17.35 16.83
C LEU A 83 22.76 17.86 17.82
N GLU A 84 23.15 18.29 19.02
CA GLU A 84 22.23 18.85 20.02
C GLU A 84 21.67 20.23 19.61
N SER A 85 22.40 21.00 18.79
CA SER A 85 21.88 22.26 18.24
C SER A 85 20.93 22.12 17.04
N GLN A 86 20.70 20.89 16.53
CA GLN A 86 19.71 20.60 15.47
C GLN A 86 18.43 19.90 15.97
N GLY A 87 18.28 19.77 17.29
CA GLY A 87 17.11 19.20 17.95
C GLY A 87 16.01 20.20 18.29
N ASP A 88 15.72 21.17 17.41
CA ASP A 88 14.52 22.01 17.55
C ASP A 88 13.67 21.90 16.29
N GLY A 89 12.38 21.60 16.49
CA GLY A 89 11.48 20.98 15.52
C GLY A 89 11.62 21.52 14.10
N LYS A 90 12.07 20.68 13.16
CA LYS A 90 11.90 20.94 11.74
C LYS A 90 10.40 20.94 11.43
N LYS A 91 9.80 22.13 11.48
CA LYS A 91 8.55 22.42 10.78
C LYS A 91 8.74 21.93 9.35
N VAL A 92 8.03 20.86 8.99
CA VAL A 92 7.95 20.33 7.62
C VAL A 92 7.90 21.51 6.66
N GLY A 93 8.88 21.61 5.76
CA GLY A 93 9.00 22.75 4.87
C GLY A 93 7.76 22.88 3.99
N ILE A 94 7.39 24.10 3.58
CA ILE A 94 6.26 24.32 2.65
C ILE A 94 6.36 23.40 1.44
N ARG A 95 7.58 23.14 0.95
CA ARG A 95 7.86 22.23 -0.16
C ARG A 95 7.44 20.78 0.13
N ASP A 96 7.75 20.25 1.30
CA ASP A 96 7.43 18.86 1.68
C ASP A 96 5.95 18.71 2.10
N ARG A 97 5.35 19.77 2.67
CA ARG A 97 3.89 19.83 2.91
C ARG A 97 3.10 19.85 1.60
N ILE A 98 3.61 20.52 0.56
CA ILE A 98 2.99 20.55 -0.76
C ILE A 98 3.07 19.17 -1.42
N VAL A 99 4.18 18.45 -1.29
CA VAL A 99 4.35 17.11 -1.89
C VAL A 99 3.37 16.08 -1.31
N CYS A 100 3.18 16.04 0.02
CA CYS A 100 2.18 15.15 0.64
C CYS A 100 0.72 15.53 0.33
N TYR A 101 0.43 16.80 0.04
CA TYR A 101 -0.89 17.22 -0.43
C TYR A 101 -1.12 16.92 -1.91
N THR A 102 -0.09 16.84 -2.76
CA THR A 102 -0.27 16.93 -4.23
C THR A 102 -1.00 15.77 -4.91
N TRP A 103 -0.79 14.52 -4.51
CA TRP A 103 -1.50 13.40 -5.16
C TRP A 103 -2.93 13.29 -4.66
N THR A 104 -3.15 13.41 -3.36
CA THR A 104 -4.48 13.48 -2.75
C THR A 104 -5.24 14.73 -3.20
N TRP A 105 -4.59 15.87 -3.43
CA TRP A 105 -5.21 17.09 -3.96
C TRP A 105 -5.47 16.99 -5.47
N PHE A 106 -4.61 16.34 -6.26
CA PHE A 106 -4.87 16.12 -7.69
C PHE A 106 -6.02 15.13 -7.92
N THR A 107 -6.08 14.04 -7.16
CA THR A 107 -7.21 13.10 -7.18
C THR A 107 -8.45 13.65 -6.48
N MET A 108 -8.33 14.38 -5.36
CA MET A 108 -9.45 15.12 -4.74
C MET A 108 -9.97 16.22 -5.66
N ASN A 109 -9.18 16.92 -6.48
CA ASN A 109 -9.75 17.95 -7.37
C ASN A 109 -10.45 17.36 -8.60
N MET A 110 -10.04 16.17 -9.04
CA MET A 110 -10.73 15.39 -10.07
C MET A 110 -11.98 14.66 -9.51
N ALA A 111 -11.94 14.21 -8.25
CA ALA A 111 -13.03 13.44 -7.60
C ALA A 111 -13.98 14.28 -6.72
N THR A 112 -13.54 15.43 -6.19
CA THR A 112 -14.30 16.28 -5.22
C THR A 112 -14.38 17.78 -5.60
N GLY A 113 -13.95 18.16 -6.81
CA GLY A 113 -14.59 19.28 -7.51
C GLY A 113 -13.99 20.70 -7.42
N GLY A 114 -12.71 20.95 -7.11
CA GLY A 114 -12.20 22.34 -7.14
C GLY A 114 -12.13 22.98 -8.56
N ILE A 115 -11.65 22.25 -9.57
CA ILE A 115 -11.71 22.70 -10.99
C ILE A 115 -13.13 22.58 -11.53
N ALA A 116 -13.82 21.50 -11.14
CA ALA A 116 -15.22 21.31 -11.47
C ALA A 116 -16.04 22.50 -10.98
N ASN A 117 -15.76 23.07 -9.80
CA ASN A 117 -16.46 24.24 -9.28
C ASN A 117 -16.25 25.50 -10.14
N VAL A 118 -15.05 25.71 -10.69
CA VAL A 118 -14.82 26.83 -11.62
C VAL A 118 -15.54 26.56 -12.95
N LEU A 119 -15.45 25.35 -13.50
CA LEU A 119 -16.17 24.97 -14.73
C LEU A 119 -17.71 25.01 -14.57
N HIS A 120 -18.21 24.53 -13.43
CA HIS A 120 -19.60 24.57 -13.04
C HIS A 120 -20.04 26.01 -12.83
N ALA A 121 -19.24 26.86 -12.19
CA ALA A 121 -19.53 28.28 -12.07
C ALA A 121 -19.72 28.91 -13.45
N SER A 122 -18.84 28.64 -14.42
CA SER A 122 -19.03 29.11 -15.80
C SER A 122 -20.37 28.66 -16.39
N THR A 123 -20.66 27.37 -16.29
CA THR A 123 -21.87 26.77 -16.86
C THR A 123 -23.13 27.32 -16.19
N ILE A 124 -23.10 27.53 -14.87
CA ILE A 124 -24.15 28.16 -14.08
C ILE A 124 -24.33 29.61 -14.55
N LEU A 125 -23.25 30.37 -14.70
CA LEU A 125 -23.31 31.75 -15.18
C LEU A 125 -23.88 31.81 -16.60
N ILE A 126 -23.47 30.92 -17.50
CA ILE A 126 -24.04 30.79 -18.86
C ILE A 126 -25.54 30.54 -18.78
N ASN A 127 -25.99 29.58 -17.97
CA ASN A 127 -27.42 29.28 -17.81
C ASN A 127 -28.20 30.46 -17.19
N ILE A 128 -27.64 31.16 -16.20
CA ILE A 128 -28.25 32.35 -15.61
C ILE A 128 -28.37 33.46 -16.67
N THR A 129 -27.34 33.66 -17.51
CA THR A 129 -27.43 34.64 -18.61
C THR A 129 -28.49 34.26 -19.64
N GLN A 130 -28.55 32.99 -20.02
CA GLN A 130 -29.43 32.52 -21.09
C GLN A 130 -30.90 32.47 -20.66
N TYR A 131 -31.20 32.04 -19.43
CA TYR A 131 -32.58 31.83 -18.97
C TYR A 131 -33.05 32.85 -17.92
N GLY A 132 -32.13 33.42 -17.15
CA GLY A 132 -32.45 34.35 -16.06
C GLY A 132 -32.58 35.81 -16.51
N ILE A 133 -31.67 36.32 -17.34
CA ILE A 133 -31.69 37.72 -17.81
C ILE A 133 -33.04 38.09 -18.47
N PRO A 134 -33.62 37.26 -19.36
CA PRO A 134 -34.91 37.57 -19.96
C PRO A 134 -36.06 37.72 -18.95
N GLN A 135 -35.95 37.15 -17.75
CA GLN A 135 -37.02 37.12 -16.74
C GLN A 135 -36.81 38.13 -15.59
N ALA A 136 -35.57 38.43 -15.22
CA ALA A 136 -35.25 39.19 -14.02
C ALA A 136 -34.99 40.69 -14.26
N GLY A 137 -34.68 41.11 -15.49
CA GLY A 137 -34.45 42.51 -15.85
C GLY A 137 -33.02 43.02 -15.65
N GLU A 138 -32.83 44.33 -15.72
CA GLU A 138 -31.52 44.98 -15.94
C GLU A 138 -30.52 44.84 -14.78
N TRP A 139 -30.98 44.64 -13.55
CA TRP A 139 -30.09 44.45 -12.39
C TRP A 139 -29.23 43.19 -12.58
N LEU A 140 -29.82 42.12 -13.12
CA LEU A 140 -29.12 40.85 -13.32
C LEU A 140 -28.02 40.99 -14.36
N VAL A 141 -28.25 41.80 -15.41
CA VAL A 141 -27.24 42.09 -16.45
C VAL A 141 -25.99 42.74 -15.84
N ARG A 142 -26.16 43.68 -14.89
CA ARG A 142 -25.03 44.30 -14.16
C ARG A 142 -24.34 43.33 -13.22
N THR A 143 -25.10 42.50 -12.50
CA THR A 143 -24.52 41.45 -11.65
C THR A 143 -23.68 40.48 -12.48
N MET A 144 -24.19 40.06 -13.64
CA MET A 144 -23.49 39.16 -14.54
C MET A 144 -22.23 39.79 -15.16
N GLN A 145 -22.20 41.11 -15.41
CA GLN A 145 -20.98 41.82 -15.79
C GLN A 145 -19.88 41.70 -14.72
N VAL A 146 -20.23 41.89 -13.44
CA VAL A 146 -19.26 41.76 -12.34
C VAL A 146 -18.78 40.31 -12.24
N LEU A 147 -19.71 39.36 -12.25
CA LEU A 147 -19.39 37.93 -12.16
C LEU A 147 -18.57 37.45 -13.36
N PHE A 148 -18.73 38.03 -14.55
CA PHE A 148 -17.88 37.76 -15.70
C PHE A 148 -16.40 38.08 -15.42
N TRP A 149 -16.11 39.27 -14.88
CA TRP A 149 -14.73 39.67 -14.59
C TRP A 149 -14.14 38.89 -13.41
N VAL A 150 -14.96 38.59 -12.39
CA VAL A 150 -14.56 37.70 -11.29
C VAL A 150 -14.21 36.31 -11.82
N TYR A 151 -15.07 35.75 -12.67
CA TYR A 151 -14.83 34.46 -13.30
C TYR A 151 -13.57 34.47 -14.18
N ALA A 152 -13.34 35.52 -14.95
CA ALA A 152 -12.14 35.67 -15.77
C ALA A 152 -10.87 35.69 -14.91
N ALA A 153 -10.85 36.46 -13.81
CA ALA A 153 -9.72 36.52 -12.90
C ALA A 153 -9.46 35.16 -12.21
N LEU A 154 -10.51 34.50 -11.71
CA LEU A 154 -10.41 33.18 -11.10
C LEU A 154 -9.94 32.12 -12.08
N SER A 155 -10.40 32.18 -13.34
CA SER A 155 -9.98 31.24 -14.39
C SER A 155 -8.50 31.37 -14.71
N ILE A 156 -7.97 32.60 -14.79
CA ILE A 156 -6.53 32.85 -14.99
C ILE A 156 -5.73 32.31 -13.81
N LEU A 157 -6.10 32.66 -12.58
CA LEU A 157 -5.40 32.22 -11.38
C LEU A 157 -5.41 30.68 -11.24
N ALA A 158 -6.56 30.06 -11.46
CA ALA A 158 -6.70 28.61 -11.39
C ALA A 158 -5.88 27.92 -12.48
N SER A 159 -6.01 28.36 -13.74
CA SER A 159 -5.30 27.73 -14.86
C SER A 159 -3.78 27.88 -14.73
N SER A 160 -3.29 29.10 -14.48
CA SER A 160 -1.85 29.34 -14.31
C SER A 160 -1.29 28.65 -13.06
N GLY A 161 -1.99 28.71 -11.93
CA GLY A 161 -1.56 28.06 -10.69
C GLY A 161 -1.43 26.54 -10.84
N MET A 162 -2.38 25.91 -11.55
CA MET A 162 -2.32 24.48 -11.80
C MET A 162 -1.17 24.07 -12.72
N TYR A 163 -0.96 24.77 -13.84
CA TYR A 163 0.18 24.46 -14.70
C TYR A 163 1.52 24.71 -13.99
N LEU A 164 1.62 25.75 -13.17
CA LEU A 164 2.81 25.99 -12.35
C LEU A 164 3.06 24.88 -11.34
N LEU A 165 2.02 24.40 -10.64
CA LEU A 165 2.13 23.25 -9.74
C LEU A 165 2.53 21.99 -10.51
N LEU A 166 1.86 21.71 -11.62
CA LEU A 166 2.07 20.53 -12.44
C LEU A 166 3.49 20.47 -13.02
N TRP A 167 4.02 21.60 -13.50
CA TRP A 167 5.39 21.69 -14.02
C TRP A 167 6.47 21.72 -12.94
N SER A 168 6.13 22.12 -11.70
CA SER A 168 7.09 22.17 -10.59
C SER A 168 7.16 20.87 -9.79
N THR A 169 6.12 20.04 -9.83
CA THR A 169 6.00 18.85 -8.97
C THR A 169 6.11 17.53 -9.71
N GLN A 170 5.97 17.52 -11.03
CA GLN A 170 5.87 16.28 -11.80
C GLN A 170 6.73 16.33 -13.06
N THR A 171 7.36 15.19 -13.37
CA THR A 171 8.07 14.97 -14.63
C THR A 171 7.26 14.02 -15.49
N PHE A 172 6.82 14.52 -16.65
CA PHE A 172 5.95 13.74 -17.54
C PHE A 172 6.72 13.28 -18.77
N PRO A 173 6.95 11.97 -18.92
CA PRO A 173 7.47 11.45 -20.17
C PRO A 173 6.36 11.47 -21.23
N ILE A 174 6.74 11.78 -22.47
CA ILE A 174 5.84 12.04 -23.60
C ILE A 174 4.84 10.88 -23.84
N HIS A 175 5.23 9.63 -23.60
CA HIS A 175 4.38 8.47 -23.88
C HIS A 175 3.15 8.35 -22.94
N ASN A 176 3.18 8.99 -21.77
CA ASN A 176 2.06 9.06 -20.81
C ASN A 176 1.12 10.24 -21.08
N MET A 177 1.41 11.06 -22.09
CA MET A 177 0.63 12.26 -22.37
C MET A 177 -0.70 11.90 -23.04
N THR A 178 -1.80 12.37 -22.45
CA THR A 178 -3.16 12.23 -22.98
C THR A 178 -3.78 13.61 -23.24
N PRO A 179 -4.96 13.71 -23.88
CA PRO A 179 -5.62 15.00 -24.07
C PRO A 179 -6.22 15.59 -22.79
N ILE A 180 -6.32 14.79 -21.72
CA ILE A 180 -6.87 15.24 -20.42
C ILE A 180 -6.05 16.38 -19.80
N TRP A 181 -4.79 16.54 -20.22
CA TRP A 181 -3.90 17.59 -19.75
C TRP A 181 -4.32 18.99 -20.19
N VAL A 182 -5.28 19.09 -21.13
CA VAL A 182 -5.92 20.35 -21.50
C VAL A 182 -6.91 20.82 -20.41
N PHE A 183 -7.38 19.92 -19.55
CA PHE A 183 -8.43 20.21 -18.58
C PHE A 183 -8.18 21.47 -17.71
N PRO A 184 -6.96 21.73 -17.19
CA PRO A 184 -6.66 22.97 -16.47
C PRO A 184 -6.82 24.26 -17.30
N ALA A 185 -6.83 24.19 -18.63
CA ALA A 185 -7.08 25.33 -19.52
C ALA A 185 -8.58 25.56 -19.82
N TYR A 186 -9.47 24.62 -19.52
CA TYR A 186 -10.90 24.75 -19.82
C TYR A 186 -11.61 25.93 -19.16
N PRO A 187 -11.28 26.35 -17.92
CA PRO A 187 -11.86 27.57 -17.36
C PRO A 187 -11.66 28.80 -18.26
N LEU A 188 -10.48 28.91 -18.89
CA LEU A 188 -10.16 29.99 -19.84
C LEU A 188 -11.00 29.86 -21.13
N LEU A 189 -11.21 28.63 -21.60
CA LEU A 189 -11.93 28.33 -22.84
C LEU A 189 -13.43 28.66 -22.78
N LEU A 190 -14.01 28.73 -21.58
CA LEU A 190 -15.44 29.05 -21.40
C LEU A 190 -15.75 30.55 -21.29
N ILE A 191 -14.72 31.41 -21.22
CA ILE A 191 -14.91 32.86 -21.03
C ILE A 191 -15.62 33.49 -22.24
N ALA A 192 -15.28 33.13 -23.49
CA ALA A 192 -15.96 33.72 -24.63
C ALA A 192 -17.38 33.17 -24.87
N PRO A 193 -17.69 31.89 -24.65
CA PRO A 193 -19.08 31.42 -24.57
C PRO A 193 -19.92 32.19 -23.54
N LEU A 194 -19.35 32.46 -22.35
CA LEU A 194 -20.03 33.26 -21.32
C LEU A 194 -20.25 34.71 -21.78
N ALA A 195 -19.24 35.37 -22.34
CA ALA A 195 -19.37 36.71 -22.90
C ALA A 195 -20.41 36.78 -24.03
N ALA A 196 -20.38 35.80 -24.94
CA ALA A 196 -21.33 35.71 -26.05
C ALA A 196 -22.77 35.65 -25.54
N ASN A 197 -23.05 34.74 -24.58
CA ASN A 197 -24.38 34.60 -24.01
C ASN A 197 -24.82 35.84 -23.23
N LEU A 198 -23.93 36.47 -22.46
CA LEU A 198 -24.25 37.70 -21.73
C LEU A 198 -24.68 38.83 -22.69
N ILE A 199 -23.95 39.03 -23.77
CA ILE A 199 -24.22 40.09 -24.74
C ILE A 199 -25.45 39.78 -25.58
N ASP A 200 -25.60 38.52 -26.03
CA ASP A 200 -26.75 38.10 -26.84
C ASP A 200 -28.07 38.21 -26.06
N ASN A 201 -28.05 38.08 -24.74
CA ASN A 201 -29.25 38.24 -23.91
C ASN A 201 -29.48 39.68 -23.41
N CYS A 202 -28.64 40.65 -23.77
CA CYS A 202 -28.94 42.06 -23.53
C CYS A 202 -30.12 42.52 -24.42
N PRO A 203 -31.09 43.30 -23.91
CA PRO A 203 -32.30 43.66 -24.65
C PRO A 203 -32.04 44.53 -25.88
N ASP A 204 -31.08 45.46 -25.81
CA ASP A 204 -30.72 46.36 -26.90
C ASP A 204 -29.22 46.73 -26.86
N ALA A 205 -28.77 47.47 -27.88
CA ALA A 205 -27.38 47.96 -27.95
C ALA A 205 -27.03 48.94 -26.82
N ALA A 206 -28.02 49.68 -26.30
CA ALA A 206 -27.80 50.61 -25.20
C ALA A 206 -27.50 49.86 -23.89
N ALA A 207 -28.20 48.77 -23.61
CA ALA A 207 -27.95 47.89 -22.47
C ALA A 207 -26.59 47.19 -22.58
N ALA A 208 -26.23 46.72 -23.77
CA ALA A 208 -24.90 46.16 -24.03
C ALA A 208 -23.79 47.21 -23.80
N ALA A 209 -23.99 48.46 -24.22
CA ALA A 209 -23.04 49.54 -23.97
C ALA A 209 -22.91 49.86 -22.46
N ARG A 210 -23.99 49.77 -21.67
CA ARG A 210 -23.96 50.03 -20.22
C ARG A 210 -23.09 49.04 -19.43
N ILE A 211 -22.96 47.80 -19.88
CA ILE A 211 -22.03 46.82 -19.30
C ILE A 211 -20.63 46.85 -19.93
N ASN A 212 -20.35 47.86 -20.77
CA ASN A 212 -19.11 47.96 -21.51
C ASN A 212 -18.82 46.67 -22.31
N SER A 213 -19.79 46.27 -23.14
CA SER A 213 -19.73 45.05 -23.96
C SER A 213 -18.46 44.96 -24.80
N LEU A 214 -17.91 46.09 -25.24
CA LEU A 214 -16.65 46.16 -25.98
C LEU A 214 -15.47 45.60 -25.15
N SER A 215 -15.30 46.02 -23.90
CA SER A 215 -14.24 45.51 -23.02
C SER A 215 -14.45 44.04 -22.68
N ILE A 216 -15.70 43.59 -22.49
CA ILE A 216 -16.03 42.18 -22.26
C ILE A 216 -15.61 41.34 -23.47
N VAL A 217 -15.91 41.77 -24.70
CA VAL A 217 -15.52 41.07 -25.93
C VAL A 217 -14.00 40.97 -26.04
N PHE A 218 -13.27 42.08 -25.92
CA PHE A 218 -11.82 42.04 -26.05
C PHE A 218 -11.15 41.21 -24.95
N GLY A 219 -11.62 41.34 -23.71
CA GLY A 219 -11.16 40.50 -22.59
C GLY A 219 -11.43 39.03 -22.85
N ALA A 220 -12.63 38.68 -23.31
CA ALA A 220 -13.00 37.30 -23.57
C ALA A 220 -12.19 36.67 -24.70
N VAL A 221 -12.01 37.37 -25.82
CA VAL A 221 -11.19 36.90 -26.94
C VAL A 221 -9.74 36.71 -26.51
N CYS A 222 -9.20 37.61 -25.70
CA CYS A 222 -7.83 37.51 -25.18
C CYS A 222 -7.65 36.28 -24.29
N VAL A 223 -8.45 36.14 -23.22
CA VAL A 223 -8.26 35.07 -22.24
C VAL A 223 -8.60 33.69 -22.83
N GLN A 224 -9.66 33.59 -23.64
CA GLN A 224 -9.94 32.35 -24.36
C GLN A 224 -8.83 32.01 -25.36
N GLY A 225 -8.30 33.01 -26.07
CA GLY A 225 -7.16 32.84 -26.98
C GLY A 225 -5.96 32.20 -26.27
N THR A 226 -5.64 32.66 -25.06
CA THR A 226 -4.62 32.02 -24.21
C THR A 226 -4.94 30.57 -23.91
N GLY A 227 -6.18 30.26 -23.48
CA GLY A 227 -6.61 28.88 -23.23
C GLY A 227 -6.49 27.97 -24.45
N PHE A 228 -6.83 28.49 -25.64
CA PHE A 228 -6.72 27.75 -26.89
C PHE A 228 -5.26 27.53 -27.30
N LEU A 229 -4.38 28.53 -27.14
CA LEU A 229 -2.94 28.38 -27.42
C LEU A 229 -2.29 27.32 -26.51
N VAL A 230 -2.65 27.28 -25.23
CA VAL A 230 -2.22 26.20 -24.31
C VAL A 230 -2.74 24.83 -24.79
N SER A 231 -3.98 24.79 -25.27
CA SER A 231 -4.56 23.57 -25.84
C SER A 231 -3.80 23.09 -27.08
N LEU A 232 -3.38 24.00 -27.98
CA LEU A 232 -2.57 23.67 -29.16
C LEU A 232 -1.21 23.06 -28.81
N MET A 233 -0.57 23.55 -27.76
CA MET A 233 0.68 22.97 -27.26
C MET A 233 0.48 21.50 -26.84
N ILE A 234 -0.61 21.23 -26.11
CA ILE A 234 -0.94 19.87 -25.65
C ILE A 234 -1.37 18.97 -26.80
N TYR A 235 -2.12 19.50 -27.77
CA TYR A 235 -2.45 18.76 -29.00
C TYR A 235 -1.22 18.34 -29.77
N SER A 236 -0.24 19.24 -29.90
CA SER A 236 1.00 18.96 -30.62
C SER A 236 1.75 17.78 -29.97
N ALA A 237 1.85 17.79 -28.65
CA ALA A 237 2.49 16.70 -27.91
C ALA A 237 1.68 15.40 -27.93
N PHE A 238 0.34 15.47 -27.86
CA PHE A 238 -0.52 14.30 -27.98
C PHE A 238 -0.46 13.67 -29.38
N ILE A 239 -0.47 14.47 -30.45
CA ILE A 239 -0.31 13.97 -31.82
C ILE A 239 1.07 13.35 -31.98
N TYR A 240 2.13 13.99 -31.47
CA TYR A 240 3.47 13.41 -31.46
C TYR A 240 3.51 12.05 -30.75
N ARG A 241 2.81 11.93 -29.62
CA ARG A 241 2.63 10.66 -28.91
C ARG A 241 1.86 9.62 -29.75
N LEU A 242 0.79 10.00 -30.45
CA LEU A 242 0.06 9.09 -31.34
C LEU A 242 0.89 8.64 -32.56
N MET A 243 1.80 9.47 -33.05
CA MET A 243 2.69 9.09 -34.15
C MET A 243 3.83 8.17 -33.71
N THR A 244 4.25 8.26 -32.44
CA THR A 244 5.38 7.51 -31.91
C THR A 244 4.97 6.27 -31.12
N GLN A 245 3.73 6.18 -30.66
CA GLN A 245 3.22 5.12 -29.78
C GLN A 245 1.84 4.62 -30.23
N LYS A 246 1.47 3.39 -29.82
CA LYS A 246 0.11 2.82 -30.03
C LYS A 246 -0.95 3.64 -29.29
N LEU A 247 -2.22 3.50 -29.66
CA LEU A 247 -3.36 4.16 -28.97
C LEU A 247 -3.27 4.02 -27.42
N PRO A 248 -3.77 4.99 -26.64
CA PRO A 248 -3.84 4.88 -25.18
C PRO A 248 -4.49 3.56 -24.72
N ARG A 249 -4.18 3.14 -23.49
CA ARG A 249 -4.78 1.93 -22.88
C ARG A 249 -6.29 2.06 -22.84
N GLU A 250 -7.01 0.94 -22.98
CA GLU A 250 -8.47 0.88 -23.15
C GLU A 250 -9.25 1.67 -22.09
N THR A 251 -8.86 1.56 -20.83
CA THR A 251 -9.47 2.28 -19.70
C THR A 251 -9.29 3.81 -19.77
N THR A 252 -8.29 4.30 -20.50
CA THR A 252 -7.98 5.73 -20.65
C THR A 252 -8.36 6.30 -22.03
N ARG A 253 -8.83 5.45 -22.95
CA ARG A 253 -9.27 5.87 -24.30
C ARG A 253 -10.45 6.84 -24.29
N PRO A 254 -11.43 6.76 -23.36
CA PRO A 254 -12.50 7.76 -23.29
C PRO A 254 -11.98 9.20 -23.13
N GLY A 255 -10.84 9.36 -22.45
CA GLY A 255 -10.17 10.65 -22.29
C GLY A 255 -9.69 11.32 -23.59
N ILE A 256 -9.67 10.61 -24.73
CA ILE A 256 -9.30 11.18 -26.03
C ILE A 256 -10.32 12.22 -26.50
N PHE A 257 -11.60 12.06 -26.12
CA PHE A 257 -12.69 12.98 -26.49
C PHE A 257 -12.48 14.41 -25.93
N VAL A 258 -11.64 14.58 -24.91
CA VAL A 258 -11.23 15.91 -24.41
C VAL A 258 -10.60 16.78 -25.51
N SER A 259 -10.05 16.19 -26.57
CA SER A 259 -9.50 16.93 -27.72
C SER A 259 -10.55 17.67 -28.55
N VAL A 260 -11.84 17.31 -28.41
CA VAL A 260 -12.93 17.94 -29.16
C VAL A 260 -13.28 19.31 -28.58
N GLY A 261 -13.23 19.42 -27.25
CA GLY A 261 -13.78 20.54 -26.48
C GLY A 261 -13.17 21.91 -26.77
N PRO A 262 -11.82 22.09 -26.75
CA PRO A 262 -11.21 23.41 -26.88
C PRO A 262 -11.54 24.11 -28.18
N SER A 263 -11.49 23.39 -29.30
CA SER A 263 -11.88 23.95 -30.61
C SER A 263 -13.38 24.24 -30.64
N GLY A 264 -14.22 23.35 -30.10
CA GLY A 264 -15.67 23.54 -30.06
C GLY A 264 -16.09 24.77 -29.24
N PHE A 265 -15.56 24.93 -28.03
CA PHE A 265 -15.85 26.09 -27.18
C PHE A 265 -15.31 27.38 -27.78
N THR A 266 -14.16 27.32 -28.46
CA THR A 266 -13.60 28.48 -29.15
C THR A 266 -14.52 28.94 -30.30
N VAL A 267 -15.04 28.00 -31.10
CA VAL A 267 -16.02 28.30 -32.16
C VAL A 267 -17.30 28.88 -31.57
N ALA A 268 -17.85 28.23 -30.54
CA ALA A 268 -19.06 28.66 -29.86
C ALA A 268 -18.91 30.07 -29.25
N GLY A 269 -17.72 30.42 -28.75
CA GLY A 269 -17.44 31.77 -28.24
C GLY A 269 -17.31 32.80 -29.37
N LEU A 270 -16.38 32.59 -30.29
CA LEU A 270 -16.03 33.58 -31.32
C LEU A 270 -17.21 33.86 -32.26
N VAL A 271 -17.81 32.81 -32.85
CA VAL A 271 -18.90 32.96 -33.84
C VAL A 271 -20.12 33.64 -33.22
N ASN A 272 -20.48 33.27 -31.99
CA ASN A 272 -21.61 33.90 -31.29
C ASN A 272 -21.31 35.35 -30.89
N ILE A 273 -20.09 35.68 -30.45
CA ILE A 273 -19.68 37.09 -30.28
C ILE A 273 -19.81 37.83 -31.61
N GLY A 274 -19.30 37.25 -32.70
CA GLY A 274 -19.41 37.79 -34.06
C GLY A 274 -20.86 38.17 -34.40
N ASN A 275 -21.81 37.26 -34.15
CA ASN A 275 -23.23 37.47 -34.40
C ASN A 275 -23.80 38.72 -33.69
N THR A 276 -23.21 39.12 -32.56
CA THR A 276 -23.65 40.28 -31.76
C THR A 276 -22.94 41.59 -32.10
N LEU A 277 -21.88 41.57 -32.94
CA LEU A 277 -21.04 42.75 -33.18
C LEU A 277 -21.82 43.90 -33.83
N MET A 278 -22.54 43.61 -34.91
CA MET A 278 -23.28 44.62 -35.67
C MET A 278 -24.54 45.11 -34.94
N SER A 279 -25.16 44.25 -34.14
CA SER A 279 -26.44 44.55 -33.49
C SER A 279 -26.30 45.18 -32.10
N LYS A 280 -25.24 44.85 -31.34
CA LYS A 280 -25.14 45.19 -29.90
C LYS A 280 -23.81 45.78 -29.47
N VAL A 281 -22.68 45.32 -29.99
CA VAL A 281 -21.35 45.71 -29.47
C VAL A 281 -20.85 47.00 -30.12
N MET A 282 -20.99 47.11 -31.44
CA MET A 282 -20.43 48.20 -32.23
C MET A 282 -21.35 48.60 -33.41
N PRO A 283 -22.61 48.97 -33.13
CA PRO A 283 -23.59 49.29 -34.17
C PRO A 283 -23.22 50.52 -35.01
N ASN A 284 -22.37 51.42 -34.49
CA ASN A 284 -21.93 52.65 -35.17
C ASN A 284 -20.50 52.56 -35.72
N GLY A 285 -19.91 51.35 -35.76
CA GLY A 285 -18.50 51.16 -36.11
C GLY A 285 -17.53 51.28 -34.94
N TYR A 286 -16.23 51.12 -35.22
CA TYR A 286 -15.15 51.21 -34.24
C TYR A 286 -13.92 51.86 -34.87
N LEU A 287 -13.14 52.62 -34.08
CA LEU A 287 -11.95 53.37 -34.56
C LEU A 287 -12.22 54.27 -35.78
N GLY A 288 -13.41 54.86 -35.87
CA GLY A 288 -13.77 55.77 -36.97
C GLY A 288 -14.22 55.08 -38.27
N HIS A 289 -14.32 53.75 -38.30
CA HIS A 289 -14.78 52.99 -39.47
C HIS A 289 -16.11 52.27 -39.18
N GLN A 290 -17.12 52.52 -40.03
CA GLN A 290 -18.45 51.89 -39.90
C GLN A 290 -18.43 50.38 -40.23
N GLU A 291 -17.54 49.97 -41.13
CA GLU A 291 -17.44 48.58 -41.61
C GLU A 291 -16.67 47.64 -40.65
N SER A 292 -16.10 48.15 -39.55
CA SER A 292 -15.28 47.33 -38.64
C SER A 292 -16.04 46.13 -38.06
N ALA A 293 -17.35 46.26 -37.84
CA ALA A 293 -18.19 45.20 -37.27
C ALA A 293 -18.34 44.05 -38.27
N PHE A 294 -18.53 44.40 -39.54
CA PHE A 294 -18.63 43.45 -40.65
C PHE A 294 -17.32 42.68 -40.84
N PHE A 295 -16.17 43.37 -40.86
CA PHE A 295 -14.89 42.70 -41.01
C PHE A 295 -14.57 41.74 -39.87
N LEU A 296 -14.82 42.14 -38.62
CA LEU A 296 -14.60 41.26 -37.46
C LEU A 296 -15.56 40.07 -37.47
N LYS A 297 -16.81 40.27 -37.89
CA LYS A 297 -17.78 39.19 -38.10
C LYS A 297 -17.28 38.20 -39.15
N LEU A 298 -16.83 38.69 -40.30
CA LEU A 298 -16.29 37.87 -41.39
C LEU A 298 -15.08 37.04 -40.93
N ILE A 299 -14.15 37.66 -40.21
CA ILE A 299 -12.98 36.97 -39.64
C ILE A 299 -13.42 35.88 -38.65
N SER A 300 -14.35 36.22 -37.76
CA SER A 300 -14.88 35.27 -36.78
C SER A 300 -15.51 34.05 -37.45
N ASP A 301 -16.21 34.23 -38.57
CA ASP A 301 -16.86 33.14 -39.28
C ASP A 301 -15.88 32.24 -40.02
N LEU A 302 -14.85 32.83 -40.65
CA LEU A 302 -13.80 32.08 -41.32
C LEU A 302 -12.97 31.26 -40.32
N VAL A 303 -12.59 31.87 -39.19
CA VAL A 303 -11.87 31.17 -38.10
C VAL A 303 -12.76 30.10 -37.48
N GLY A 304 -14.03 30.42 -37.22
CA GLY A 304 -15.01 29.48 -36.69
C GLY A 304 -15.21 28.26 -37.60
N LEU A 305 -15.33 28.48 -38.91
CA LEU A 305 -15.49 27.39 -39.88
C LEU A 305 -14.27 26.46 -39.89
N TRP A 306 -13.06 27.02 -39.82
CA TRP A 306 -11.82 26.25 -39.77
C TRP A 306 -11.70 25.42 -38.49
N LEU A 307 -11.94 26.04 -37.33
CA LEU A 307 -11.90 25.35 -36.03
C LEU A 307 -13.02 24.32 -35.87
N TRP A 308 -14.17 24.54 -36.50
CA TRP A 308 -15.26 23.57 -36.54
C TRP A 308 -14.84 22.31 -37.31
N GLY A 309 -14.18 22.45 -38.46
CA GLY A 309 -13.59 21.32 -39.18
C GLY A 309 -12.58 20.53 -38.34
N TRP A 310 -11.74 21.23 -37.58
CA TRP A 310 -10.80 20.61 -36.63
C TRP A 310 -11.53 19.82 -35.53
N CYS A 311 -12.57 20.40 -34.94
CA CYS A 311 -13.40 19.77 -33.91
C CYS A 311 -14.04 18.46 -34.43
N VAL A 312 -14.60 18.49 -35.64
CA VAL A 312 -15.17 17.30 -36.31
C VAL A 312 -14.10 16.24 -36.55
N TRP A 313 -12.89 16.63 -36.95
CA TRP A 313 -11.78 15.69 -37.15
C TRP A 313 -11.40 14.96 -35.85
N PHE A 314 -11.20 15.68 -34.74
CA PHE A 314 -10.91 15.05 -33.45
C PHE A 314 -12.05 14.14 -32.98
N PHE A 315 -13.31 14.50 -33.25
CA PHE A 315 -14.44 13.66 -32.93
C PHE A 315 -14.38 12.33 -33.70
N ILE A 316 -14.13 12.37 -35.01
CA ILE A 316 -13.99 11.16 -35.84
C ILE A 316 -12.81 10.29 -35.38
N VAL A 317 -11.66 10.92 -35.07
CA VAL A 317 -10.50 10.19 -34.53
C VAL A 317 -10.83 9.52 -33.20
N SER A 318 -11.55 10.22 -32.31
CA SER A 318 -11.95 9.69 -31.00
C SER A 318 -12.91 8.52 -31.13
N VAL A 319 -13.90 8.60 -32.04
CA VAL A 319 -14.81 7.48 -32.35
C VAL A 319 -14.04 6.30 -32.94
N GLY A 320 -13.12 6.55 -33.89
CA GLY A 320 -12.29 5.52 -34.49
C GLY A 320 -11.40 4.79 -33.48
N ALA A 321 -10.88 5.49 -32.47
CA ALA A 321 -10.08 4.89 -31.40
C ALA A 321 -10.85 3.85 -30.55
N HIS A 322 -12.18 3.88 -30.56
CA HIS A 322 -13.05 2.93 -29.85
C HIS A 322 -13.59 1.80 -30.75
N TRP A 323 -13.29 1.83 -32.05
CA TRP A 323 -13.81 0.87 -33.03
C TRP A 323 -13.45 -0.60 -32.72
N GLN A 324 -12.26 -0.84 -32.17
CA GLN A 324 -11.82 -2.20 -31.82
C GLN A 324 -12.66 -2.80 -30.68
N VAL A 325 -13.21 -1.96 -29.80
CA VAL A 325 -13.97 -2.37 -28.61
C VAL A 325 -15.44 -2.62 -28.94
N MET A 326 -15.96 -2.08 -30.05
CA MET A 326 -17.34 -2.30 -30.51
C MET A 326 -17.52 -3.57 -31.38
N ARG A 327 -16.48 -4.41 -31.53
CA ARG A 327 -16.58 -5.63 -32.35
C ARG A 327 -17.32 -6.76 -31.60
N PRO A 328 -18.43 -7.29 -32.13
CA PRO A 328 -19.31 -8.23 -31.42
C PRO A 328 -18.77 -9.68 -31.28
N HIS A 329 -17.49 -9.96 -31.52
CA HIS A 329 -16.94 -11.34 -31.56
C HIS A 329 -15.77 -11.60 -30.60
N HIS A 330 -15.48 -10.70 -29.66
CA HIS A 330 -14.47 -10.96 -28.63
C HIS A 330 -15.11 -10.95 -27.23
N PRO A 331 -15.29 -12.14 -26.59
CA PRO A 331 -15.94 -12.29 -25.28
C PRO A 331 -15.19 -11.68 -24.09
N GLN A 332 -14.01 -11.08 -24.31
CA GLN A 332 -13.15 -10.48 -23.27
C GLN A 332 -13.22 -8.95 -23.21
N TYR A 333 -13.94 -8.28 -24.10
CA TYR A 333 -14.02 -6.82 -24.14
C TYR A 333 -15.41 -6.31 -23.77
N HIS A 334 -15.76 -6.45 -22.49
CA HIS A 334 -16.78 -5.58 -21.92
C HIS A 334 -16.13 -4.22 -21.66
N ILE A 335 -16.69 -3.15 -22.25
CA ILE A 335 -16.32 -1.78 -21.91
C ILE A 335 -16.59 -1.61 -20.41
N GLN A 336 -15.55 -1.65 -19.59
CA GLN A 336 -15.66 -1.26 -18.18
C GLN A 336 -15.95 0.24 -18.16
N PHE A 337 -17.09 0.59 -17.57
CA PHE A 337 -17.44 1.98 -17.33
C PHE A 337 -16.53 2.52 -16.22
N ASP A 338 -15.78 3.55 -16.55
CA ASP A 338 -14.82 4.23 -15.69
C ASP A 338 -15.20 5.72 -15.64
N MET A 339 -14.84 6.44 -14.57
CA MET A 339 -15.09 7.87 -14.41
C MET A 339 -14.55 8.71 -15.59
N THR A 340 -13.60 8.21 -16.37
CA THR A 340 -13.12 8.89 -17.58
C THR A 340 -14.19 9.05 -18.68
N TRP A 341 -15.32 8.32 -18.65
CA TRP A 341 -16.42 8.46 -19.60
C TRP A 341 -17.14 9.81 -19.55
N PHE A 342 -17.02 10.58 -18.46
CA PHE A 342 -17.45 11.99 -18.44
C PHE A 342 -16.77 12.84 -19.53
N SER A 343 -15.58 12.43 -19.98
CA SER A 343 -14.86 13.04 -21.11
C SER A 343 -15.60 12.90 -22.44
N PHE A 344 -16.63 12.05 -22.52
CA PHE A 344 -17.45 11.92 -23.71
C PHE A 344 -18.53 13.02 -23.79
N VAL A 345 -19.24 13.31 -22.70
CA VAL A 345 -20.41 14.20 -22.73
C VAL A 345 -19.99 15.67 -22.79
N PHE A 346 -19.07 16.08 -21.92
CA PHE A 346 -18.72 17.49 -21.75
C PHE A 346 -18.06 18.12 -23.00
N PRO A 347 -17.00 17.55 -23.59
CA PRO A 347 -16.36 18.10 -24.79
C PRO A 347 -17.26 18.05 -26.04
N ASN A 348 -18.09 17.02 -26.17
CA ASN A 348 -18.99 16.90 -27.33
C ASN A 348 -20.18 17.87 -27.26
N THR A 349 -20.53 18.38 -26.07
CA THR A 349 -21.47 19.51 -25.94
C THR A 349 -20.91 20.76 -26.64
N ALA A 350 -19.59 20.96 -26.61
CA ALA A 350 -18.93 22.03 -27.33
C ALA A 350 -19.03 21.85 -28.85
N LEU A 351 -18.90 20.62 -29.36
CA LEU A 351 -19.09 20.29 -30.78
C LEU A 351 -20.52 20.59 -31.25
N VAL A 352 -21.52 20.21 -30.46
CA VAL A 352 -22.94 20.52 -30.75
C VAL A 352 -23.14 22.04 -30.82
N THR A 353 -22.65 22.76 -29.81
CA THR A 353 -22.81 24.22 -29.73
C THR A 353 -22.09 24.92 -30.89
N ALA A 354 -20.88 24.50 -31.23
CA ALA A 354 -20.12 24.98 -32.38
C ALA A 354 -20.87 24.75 -33.70
N THR A 355 -21.41 23.54 -33.89
CA THR A 355 -22.16 23.17 -35.10
C THR A 355 -23.40 24.04 -35.26
N LEU A 356 -24.14 24.28 -34.18
CA LEU A 356 -25.31 25.16 -34.20
C LEU A 356 -24.92 26.62 -34.44
N ALA A 357 -23.81 27.10 -33.87
CA ALA A 357 -23.31 28.46 -34.11
C ALA A 357 -22.95 28.69 -35.59
N ILE A 358 -22.23 27.75 -36.21
CA ILE A 358 -21.92 27.78 -37.65
C ILE A 358 -23.20 27.72 -38.48
N GLY A 359 -24.12 26.80 -38.16
CA GLY A 359 -25.39 26.67 -38.87
C GLY A 359 -26.22 27.95 -38.83
N ARG A 360 -26.22 28.69 -37.71
CA ARG A 360 -26.86 30.01 -37.59
C ARG A 360 -26.14 31.08 -38.40
N SER A 361 -24.81 31.11 -38.34
CA SER A 361 -24.01 32.14 -39.00
C SER A 361 -24.11 32.12 -40.52
N PHE A 362 -24.11 30.92 -41.11
CA PHE A 362 -24.19 30.71 -42.56
C PHE A 362 -25.62 30.46 -43.05
N ASP A 363 -26.61 30.54 -42.16
CA ASP A 363 -28.01 30.18 -42.40
C ASP A 363 -28.21 28.79 -43.07
N ALA A 364 -27.34 27.83 -42.73
CA ALA A 364 -27.32 26.52 -43.35
C ALA A 364 -28.24 25.53 -42.62
N GLN A 365 -29.43 25.28 -43.15
CA GLN A 365 -30.42 24.39 -42.53
C GLN A 365 -29.90 22.97 -42.31
N ALA A 366 -29.10 22.42 -43.24
CA ALA A 366 -28.51 21.10 -43.12
C ALA A 366 -27.61 20.97 -41.88
N ILE A 367 -26.77 22.00 -41.62
CA ILE A 367 -25.87 22.01 -40.46
C ILE A 367 -26.67 22.13 -39.16
N LYS A 368 -27.75 22.93 -39.15
CA LYS A 368 -28.66 23.04 -37.99
C LYS A 368 -29.32 21.68 -37.65
N ILE A 369 -29.74 20.92 -38.67
CA ILE A 369 -30.30 19.57 -38.49
C ILE A 369 -29.24 18.63 -37.89
N VAL A 370 -28.02 18.62 -38.43
CA VAL A 370 -26.92 17.79 -37.90
C VAL A 370 -26.62 18.14 -36.44
N GLY A 371 -26.52 19.42 -36.10
CA GLY A 371 -26.31 19.85 -34.71
C GLY A 371 -27.44 19.39 -33.77
N THR A 372 -28.68 19.42 -34.24
CA THR A 372 -29.85 18.97 -33.46
C THR A 372 -29.84 17.45 -33.25
N VAL A 373 -29.48 16.68 -34.28
CA VAL A 373 -29.35 15.21 -34.17
C VAL A 373 -28.24 14.84 -33.21
N LEU A 374 -27.06 15.49 -33.29
CA LEU A 374 -25.95 15.28 -32.36
C LEU A 374 -26.36 15.60 -30.92
N ALA A 375 -27.14 16.66 -30.70
CA ALA A 375 -27.67 17.00 -29.39
C ALA A 375 -28.57 15.88 -28.84
N GLY A 376 -29.50 15.36 -29.66
CA GLY A 376 -30.39 14.26 -29.28
C GLY A 376 -29.62 12.99 -28.90
N MET A 377 -28.61 12.61 -29.70
CA MET A 377 -27.75 11.46 -29.39
C MET A 377 -26.99 11.64 -28.08
N LEU A 378 -26.47 12.84 -27.83
CA LEU A 378 -25.72 13.16 -26.61
C LEU A 378 -26.62 13.13 -25.36
N VAL A 379 -27.88 13.57 -25.46
CA VAL A 379 -28.87 13.45 -24.38
C VAL A 379 -29.20 11.98 -24.08
N VAL A 380 -29.42 11.16 -25.11
CA VAL A 380 -29.67 9.71 -24.93
C VAL A 380 -28.48 9.04 -24.25
N LEU A 381 -27.26 9.34 -24.69
CA LEU A 381 -26.05 8.81 -24.08
C LEU A 381 -25.89 9.30 -22.64
N TRP A 382 -26.15 10.57 -22.33
CA TRP A 382 -26.11 11.09 -20.97
C TRP A 382 -27.16 10.46 -20.04
N ILE A 383 -28.36 10.16 -20.55
CA ILE A 383 -29.37 9.41 -19.78
C ILE A 383 -28.93 7.97 -19.55
N ALA A 384 -28.37 7.32 -20.58
CA ALA A 384 -27.82 5.97 -20.47
C ALA A 384 -26.68 5.92 -19.44
N ASP A 385 -25.76 6.87 -19.50
CA ASP A 385 -24.65 7.11 -18.56
C ASP A 385 -25.15 7.21 -17.12
N LYS A 386 -26.18 8.04 -16.88
CA LYS A 386 -26.81 8.17 -15.56
C LYS A 386 -27.47 6.88 -15.09
N SER A 387 -28.13 6.13 -16.00
CA SER A 387 -28.78 4.87 -15.66
C SER A 387 -27.81 3.71 -15.42
N ILE A 388 -26.64 3.73 -16.07
CA ILE A 388 -25.54 2.77 -15.85
C ILE A 388 -24.84 3.11 -14.54
N SER A 389 -24.51 4.38 -14.30
CA SER A 389 -23.90 4.83 -13.04
C SER A 389 -24.82 4.58 -11.82
N LEU A 390 -26.15 4.67 -11.96
CA LEU A 390 -27.12 4.29 -10.92
C LEU A 390 -27.27 2.77 -10.74
N ASN A 391 -27.04 1.97 -11.79
CA ASN A 391 -27.12 0.50 -11.74
C ASN A 391 -25.79 -0.17 -11.35
N GLU A 392 -24.65 0.47 -11.58
CA GLU A 392 -23.32 0.00 -11.18
C GLU A 392 -23.06 0.18 -9.68
N GLY A 393 -23.79 1.08 -9.02
CA GLY A 393 -23.92 1.08 -7.56
C GLY A 393 -24.66 -0.14 -6.98
N THR A 394 -25.19 -1.06 -7.81
CA THR A 394 -26.00 -2.20 -7.36
C THR A 394 -25.72 -3.55 -8.06
N ARG A 395 -24.58 -3.77 -8.75
CA ARG A 395 -24.17 -5.13 -9.19
C ARG A 395 -22.67 -5.36 -9.08
N PRO A 396 -22.27 -6.42 -8.35
CA PRO A 396 -22.02 -7.72 -8.98
C PRO A 396 -22.97 -8.84 -8.52
N SER A 397 -23.07 -9.90 -9.32
CA SER A 397 -23.88 -11.13 -9.12
C SER A 397 -23.48 -11.93 -7.86
N PRO A 398 -24.35 -12.82 -7.35
CA PRO A 398 -24.56 -13.01 -5.91
C PRO A 398 -23.59 -14.03 -5.30
N VAL A 399 -22.77 -13.57 -4.36
CA VAL A 399 -22.50 -14.31 -3.13
C VAL A 399 -23.43 -13.70 -2.09
N LYS A 400 -24.24 -14.53 -1.41
CA LYS A 400 -25.14 -14.05 -0.36
C LYS A 400 -24.30 -13.45 0.77
N VAL A 401 -24.27 -12.13 0.86
CA VAL A 401 -23.80 -11.39 2.04
C VAL A 401 -24.99 -11.31 3.03
N PRO A 402 -24.83 -11.70 4.31
CA PRO A 402 -25.84 -11.39 5.33
C PRO A 402 -25.88 -9.87 5.54
N GLU A 403 -27.09 -9.30 5.55
CA GLU A 403 -27.29 -7.89 5.91
C GLU A 403 -26.88 -7.65 7.37
N SER A 404 -25.70 -7.06 7.58
CA SER A 404 -25.39 -6.32 8.81
C SER A 404 -24.28 -5.28 8.55
N GLY A 405 -24.62 -3.99 8.67
CA GLY A 405 -23.62 -2.92 8.69
C GLY A 405 -24.06 -1.70 7.88
N ASN A 406 -24.35 -0.61 8.59
CA ASN A 406 -24.86 0.66 8.07
C ASN A 406 -23.74 1.52 7.41
N ASN A 407 -22.84 0.91 6.65
CA ASN A 407 -21.66 1.58 6.10
C ASN A 407 -21.89 1.99 4.64
N SER A 408 -21.41 3.19 4.29
CA SER A 408 -21.46 3.67 2.91
C SER A 408 -20.63 2.76 1.98
N PRO A 409 -21.04 2.50 0.72
CA PRO A 409 -20.38 1.53 -0.18
C PRO A 409 -18.90 1.79 -0.49
N ASP A 410 -18.35 2.93 -0.07
CA ASP A 410 -16.97 3.36 -0.34
C ASP A 410 -16.03 3.22 0.88
N GLN A 411 -16.50 2.68 2.02
CA GLN A 411 -15.73 2.59 3.27
C GLN A 411 -15.51 1.13 3.68
N GLY A 412 -14.24 0.70 3.75
CA GLY A 412 -13.85 -0.62 4.25
C GLY A 412 -13.90 -0.72 5.77
N ASN A 413 -13.99 -1.95 6.28
CA ASN A 413 -14.08 -2.25 7.72
C ASN A 413 -12.81 -2.90 8.28
N ALA A 414 -12.83 -3.33 9.55
CA ALA A 414 -11.67 -3.95 10.20
C ALA A 414 -11.16 -5.21 9.47
N ALA A 415 -12.04 -5.98 8.83
CA ALA A 415 -11.67 -7.15 8.04
C ALA A 415 -10.95 -6.78 6.75
N ASP A 416 -11.45 -5.78 6.00
CA ASP A 416 -10.77 -5.27 4.81
C ASP A 416 -9.37 -4.73 5.15
N ALA A 417 -9.27 -3.96 6.24
CA ALA A 417 -8.00 -3.43 6.73
C ALA A 417 -7.03 -4.54 7.15
N MET A 418 -7.53 -5.62 7.76
CA MET A 418 -6.71 -6.78 8.15
C MET A 418 -6.13 -7.49 6.93
N VAL A 419 -6.95 -7.78 5.92
CA VAL A 419 -6.50 -8.45 4.69
C VAL A 419 -5.48 -7.60 3.93
N GLY A 420 -5.78 -6.31 3.72
CA GLY A 420 -4.89 -5.41 2.99
C GLY A 420 -3.55 -5.21 3.70
N THR A 421 -3.58 -5.04 5.02
CA THR A 421 -2.36 -4.92 5.85
C THR A 421 -1.55 -6.21 5.82
N THR A 422 -2.19 -7.38 5.97
CA THR A 422 -1.49 -8.68 5.98
C THR A 422 -0.76 -8.94 4.65
N LEU A 423 -1.43 -8.70 3.52
CA LEU A 423 -0.80 -8.84 2.20
C LEU A 423 0.36 -7.85 2.01
N CYS A 424 0.21 -6.60 2.47
CA CYS A 424 1.29 -5.61 2.45
C CYS A 424 2.48 -6.03 3.33
N VAL A 425 2.22 -6.56 4.52
CA VAL A 425 3.25 -7.14 5.40
C VAL A 425 3.96 -8.31 4.71
N GLY A 426 3.26 -9.17 3.97
CA GLY A 426 3.90 -10.20 3.14
C GLY A 426 4.80 -9.67 2.02
N VAL A 427 4.67 -8.38 1.64
CA VAL A 427 5.56 -7.71 0.70
C VAL A 427 6.77 -7.09 1.42
N ILE A 428 6.55 -6.33 2.50
CA ILE A 428 7.60 -5.53 3.16
C ILE A 428 8.32 -6.26 4.30
N GLY A 429 7.64 -7.19 4.95
CA GLY A 429 8.08 -8.08 6.03
C GLY A 429 8.20 -9.53 5.57
N MET A 430 8.53 -9.73 4.28
CA MET A 430 8.58 -11.04 3.63
C MET A 430 9.58 -12.03 4.24
N TYR A 431 10.51 -11.52 5.05
CA TYR A 431 11.48 -12.32 5.79
C TYR A 431 10.86 -13.06 6.96
N HIS A 432 9.62 -12.80 7.36
CA HIS A 432 8.97 -13.56 8.44
C HIS A 432 7.48 -13.84 8.23
N SER A 433 6.84 -13.32 7.18
CA SER A 433 5.40 -13.54 6.91
C SER A 433 5.08 -13.43 5.41
N GLY A 434 3.97 -14.03 4.99
CA GLY A 434 3.41 -13.89 3.63
C GLY A 434 2.69 -15.14 3.14
N ILE A 435 2.14 -15.07 1.91
CA ILE A 435 1.20 -16.09 1.38
C ILE A 435 1.77 -17.50 1.25
N GLY A 436 3.09 -17.67 1.38
CA GLY A 436 3.76 -18.96 1.44
C GLY A 436 3.82 -19.58 2.85
N GLY A 437 3.14 -18.99 3.84
CA GLY A 437 3.04 -19.50 5.21
C GLY A 437 1.60 -19.59 5.72
N GLY A 438 1.39 -19.32 7.01
CA GLY A 438 0.13 -19.56 7.72
C GLY A 438 0.10 -18.89 9.10
N GLY A 439 -0.85 -19.30 9.95
CA GLY A 439 -1.02 -18.68 11.26
C GLY A 439 -2.41 -18.84 11.88
N PHE A 440 -2.75 -17.93 12.80
CA PHE A 440 -4.01 -17.94 13.53
C PHE A 440 -4.62 -16.55 13.63
N MET A 441 -5.94 -16.51 13.72
CA MET A 441 -6.71 -15.28 13.85
C MET A 441 -7.85 -15.48 14.84
N LEU A 442 -7.99 -14.53 15.75
CA LEU A 442 -9.15 -14.40 16.64
C LEU A 442 -9.98 -13.21 16.19
N ILE A 443 -11.25 -13.46 15.93
CA ILE A 443 -12.21 -12.47 15.44
C ILE A 443 -13.26 -12.28 16.53
N ARG A 444 -13.49 -11.02 16.89
CA ARG A 444 -14.71 -10.55 17.55
C ARG A 444 -15.54 -9.84 16.48
N ASN A 445 -16.70 -10.38 16.13
CA ASN A 445 -17.56 -9.74 15.13
C ASN A 445 -18.30 -8.51 15.72
N SER A 446 -19.06 -7.80 14.88
CA SER A 446 -19.85 -6.63 15.30
C SER A 446 -20.93 -6.96 16.33
N ASP A 447 -21.39 -8.22 16.38
CA ASP A 447 -22.39 -8.69 17.36
C ASP A 447 -21.76 -9.09 18.70
N GLY A 448 -20.43 -9.07 18.81
CA GLY A 448 -19.68 -9.51 19.99
C GLY A 448 -19.48 -11.02 20.10
N GLU A 449 -19.76 -11.77 19.03
CA GLU A 449 -19.44 -13.19 18.97
C GLU A 449 -17.98 -13.41 18.55
N TYR A 450 -17.41 -14.52 19.04
CA TYR A 450 -16.01 -14.87 18.82
C TYR A 450 -15.84 -16.07 17.89
N GLU A 451 -14.82 -15.98 17.06
CA GLU A 451 -14.40 -17.04 16.15
C GLU A 451 -12.87 -17.18 16.16
N SER A 452 -12.38 -18.42 16.21
CA SER A 452 -10.95 -18.73 16.08
C SER A 452 -10.72 -19.41 14.74
N VAL A 453 -9.96 -18.77 13.86
CA VAL A 453 -9.60 -19.29 12.54
C VAL A 453 -8.16 -19.80 12.60
N ASP A 454 -8.01 -21.12 12.46
CA ASP A 454 -6.73 -21.80 12.32
C ASP A 454 -6.45 -21.99 10.82
N PHE A 455 -5.53 -21.16 10.31
CA PHE A 455 -4.99 -21.25 8.96
C PHE A 455 -3.51 -21.65 9.03
N ARG A 456 -3.12 -22.41 10.05
CA ARG A 456 -1.79 -22.97 10.23
C ARG A 456 -1.50 -23.97 9.12
N GLU A 457 -0.24 -24.03 8.73
CA GLU A 457 0.24 -24.93 7.71
C GLU A 457 0.06 -26.39 8.14
N ALA A 458 -0.23 -27.26 7.17
CA ALA A 458 -0.41 -28.68 7.40
C ALA A 458 0.75 -29.47 6.77
N ALA A 459 1.18 -30.54 7.43
CA ALA A 459 2.17 -31.46 6.87
C ALA A 459 1.63 -32.09 5.58
N PRO A 460 2.44 -32.23 4.51
CA PRO A 460 2.01 -32.93 3.30
C PRO A 460 1.54 -34.36 3.59
N ALA A 461 0.69 -34.94 2.73
CA ALA A 461 0.17 -36.30 2.89
C ALA A 461 1.29 -37.37 2.91
N ALA A 462 2.43 -37.07 2.29
CA ALA A 462 3.60 -37.93 2.27
C ALA A 462 4.52 -37.78 3.51
N ALA A 463 4.20 -36.88 4.45
CA ALA A 463 4.97 -36.70 5.67
C ALA A 463 4.83 -37.91 6.59
N PHE A 464 5.89 -38.25 7.33
CA PHE A 464 5.88 -39.37 8.27
C PHE A 464 6.79 -39.11 9.47
N GLU A 465 6.51 -39.80 10.57
CA GLU A 465 7.02 -39.49 11.90
C GLU A 465 8.54 -39.33 11.99
N ASP A 466 9.31 -40.19 11.32
CA ASP A 466 10.77 -40.22 11.43
C ASP A 466 11.51 -39.68 10.20
N MET A 467 10.84 -38.89 9.34
CA MET A 467 11.40 -38.39 8.07
C MET A 467 12.66 -37.53 8.23
N TYR A 468 12.88 -36.90 9.39
CA TYR A 468 14.06 -36.08 9.69
C TYR A 468 15.09 -36.74 10.61
N ARG A 469 14.89 -37.98 11.08
CA ARG A 469 15.78 -38.61 12.08
C ARG A 469 17.25 -38.61 11.65
N ASN A 470 17.51 -38.77 10.35
CA ASN A 470 18.85 -38.76 9.76
C ASN A 470 19.15 -37.49 8.95
N ASN A 471 18.25 -36.50 8.97
CA ASN A 471 18.35 -35.26 8.20
C ASN A 471 17.60 -34.11 8.90
N ILE A 472 18.09 -33.70 10.07
CA ILE A 472 17.48 -32.61 10.86
C ILE A 472 17.47 -31.30 10.05
N ILE A 473 18.53 -31.00 9.29
CA ILE A 473 18.58 -29.79 8.45
C ILE A 473 17.44 -29.75 7.43
N GLY A 474 16.94 -30.92 7.00
CA GLY A 474 15.79 -31.01 6.10
C GLY A 474 14.46 -30.53 6.70
N SER A 475 14.37 -30.35 8.02
CA SER A 475 13.20 -29.70 8.66
C SER A 475 13.28 -28.19 8.61
N VAL A 476 14.48 -27.62 8.38
CA VAL A 476 14.73 -26.17 8.36
C VAL A 476 14.81 -25.65 6.91
N LYS A 477 15.45 -26.39 6.01
CA LYS A 477 15.79 -25.88 4.67
C LYS A 477 15.34 -26.78 3.53
N GLY A 478 15.01 -26.12 2.42
CA GLY A 478 14.66 -26.76 1.17
C GLY A 478 13.22 -27.24 1.10
N GLY A 479 12.86 -27.96 0.04
CA GLY A 479 11.47 -28.34 -0.21
C GLY A 479 10.88 -29.30 0.83
N LEU A 480 11.72 -30.04 1.57
CA LEU A 480 11.27 -30.98 2.59
C LEU A 480 10.80 -30.28 3.86
N SER A 481 11.22 -29.03 4.12
CA SER A 481 10.78 -28.27 5.30
C SER A 481 9.45 -27.53 5.09
N VAL A 482 8.97 -27.44 3.85
CA VAL A 482 7.76 -26.70 3.48
C VAL A 482 6.51 -27.48 3.88
N ALA A 483 5.69 -26.89 4.76
CA ALA A 483 4.32 -27.33 5.02
C ALA A 483 3.33 -26.60 4.09
N VAL A 484 2.13 -27.14 3.93
CA VAL A 484 1.11 -26.63 2.99
C VAL A 484 0.66 -25.22 3.42
N PRO A 485 0.91 -24.15 2.63
CA PRO A 485 0.61 -22.77 3.05
C PRO A 485 -0.88 -22.50 3.23
N GLY A 486 -1.25 -21.84 4.34
CA GLY A 486 -2.64 -21.58 4.73
C GLY A 486 -3.08 -20.11 4.73
N GLU A 487 -2.14 -19.15 4.72
CA GLU A 487 -2.44 -17.72 4.91
C GLU A 487 -3.55 -17.23 3.97
N LEU A 488 -3.45 -17.54 2.68
CA LEU A 488 -4.37 -16.99 1.69
C LEU A 488 -5.81 -17.54 1.84
N ARG A 489 -5.99 -18.81 2.27
CA ARG A 489 -7.33 -19.32 2.63
C ARG A 489 -7.88 -18.64 3.89
N GLY A 490 -7.03 -18.34 4.87
CA GLY A 490 -7.42 -17.58 6.06
C GLY A 490 -7.93 -16.18 5.72
N LEU A 491 -7.20 -15.46 4.86
CA LEU A 491 -7.57 -14.12 4.40
C LEU A 491 -8.80 -14.12 3.50
N GLU A 492 -8.93 -15.09 2.60
CA GLU A 492 -10.11 -15.28 1.76
C GLU A 492 -11.36 -15.54 2.60
N TYR A 493 -11.26 -16.39 3.63
CA TYR A 493 -12.37 -16.65 4.55
C TYR A 493 -12.80 -15.38 5.28
N LEU A 494 -11.85 -14.63 5.84
CA LEU A 494 -12.12 -13.38 6.54
C LEU A 494 -12.82 -12.38 5.61
N HIS A 495 -12.29 -12.21 4.39
CA HIS A 495 -12.84 -11.28 3.41
C HIS A 495 -14.24 -11.69 2.96
N ASN A 496 -14.45 -12.95 2.60
CA ASN A 496 -15.75 -13.44 2.13
C ASN A 496 -16.84 -13.34 3.20
N LYS A 497 -16.48 -13.52 4.47
CA LYS A 497 -17.44 -13.52 5.57
C LYS A 497 -17.69 -12.12 6.15
N TYR A 498 -16.64 -11.31 6.27
CA TYR A 498 -16.69 -10.03 6.98
C TYR A 498 -16.28 -8.82 6.15
N GLY A 499 -15.69 -8.98 4.96
CA GLY A 499 -15.22 -7.86 4.13
C GLY A 499 -16.37 -7.04 3.54
N ALA A 500 -16.17 -5.72 3.46
CA ALA A 500 -17.13 -4.79 2.85
C ALA A 500 -16.68 -4.34 1.45
N LEU A 501 -15.37 -4.35 1.17
CA LEU A 501 -14.81 -3.93 -0.12
C LEU A 501 -14.63 -5.11 -1.09
N PRO A 502 -14.57 -4.88 -2.41
CA PRO A 502 -14.21 -5.94 -3.35
C PRO A 502 -12.78 -6.46 -3.09
N TRP A 503 -12.58 -7.79 -3.12
CA TRP A 503 -11.28 -8.46 -2.89
C TRP A 503 -10.11 -7.78 -3.62
N ARG A 504 -10.30 -7.48 -4.90
CA ARG A 504 -9.31 -6.79 -5.73
C ARG A 504 -8.86 -5.44 -5.16
N VAL A 505 -9.78 -4.66 -4.60
CA VAL A 505 -9.48 -3.35 -4.00
C VAL A 505 -8.58 -3.53 -2.79
N VAL A 506 -8.82 -4.55 -1.98
CA VAL A 506 -8.06 -4.85 -0.77
C VAL A 506 -6.66 -5.42 -1.08
N CYS A 507 -6.50 -6.20 -2.15
CA CYS A 507 -5.21 -6.75 -2.55
C CYS A 507 -4.29 -5.76 -3.30
N ASN A 508 -4.87 -4.83 -4.07
CA ASN A 508 -4.12 -3.93 -4.96
C ASN A 508 -3.03 -3.07 -4.28
N PRO A 509 -3.18 -2.58 -3.03
CA PRO A 509 -2.10 -1.88 -2.33
C PRO A 509 -0.82 -2.72 -2.24
N ALA A 510 -0.92 -4.00 -1.89
CA ALA A 510 0.22 -4.90 -1.82
C ALA A 510 0.85 -5.14 -3.21
N VAL A 511 0.02 -5.30 -4.24
CA VAL A 511 0.48 -5.38 -5.65
C VAL A 511 1.29 -4.15 -6.03
N HIS A 512 0.79 -2.96 -5.68
CA HIS A 512 1.45 -1.70 -5.98
C HIS A 512 2.83 -1.61 -5.31
N VAL A 513 2.88 -1.87 -4.00
CA VAL A 513 4.14 -1.82 -3.24
C VAL A 513 5.15 -2.84 -3.78
N ALA A 514 4.72 -4.05 -4.13
CA ALA A 514 5.61 -5.07 -4.69
C ALA A 514 6.13 -4.68 -6.08
N ARG A 515 5.29 -4.08 -6.94
CA ARG A 515 5.60 -3.76 -8.33
C ARG A 515 6.50 -2.55 -8.47
N TYR A 516 6.17 -1.46 -7.77
CA TYR A 516 6.87 -0.19 -7.85
C TYR A 516 7.96 -0.04 -6.80
N GLY A 517 7.94 -0.89 -5.78
CA GLY A 517 8.97 -1.00 -4.77
C GLY A 517 8.75 -0.10 -3.56
N PHE A 518 9.56 -0.35 -2.55
CA PHE A 518 9.63 0.41 -1.32
C PHE A 518 11.11 0.61 -0.92
N ARG A 519 11.36 1.57 -0.03
CA ARG A 519 12.72 1.79 0.49
C ARG A 519 13.09 0.65 1.43
N VAL A 520 14.27 0.07 1.26
CA VAL A 520 14.86 -0.88 2.19
C VAL A 520 15.00 -0.20 3.53
N THR A 521 14.42 -0.84 4.55
CA THR A 521 14.28 -0.30 5.90
C THR A 521 15.38 -0.84 6.83
N GLU A 522 15.56 -0.21 7.99
CA GLU A 522 16.51 -0.67 9.01
C GLU A 522 16.23 -2.11 9.45
N ASP A 523 14.95 -2.46 9.64
CA ASP A 523 14.57 -3.83 10.00
C ASP A 523 14.94 -4.81 8.88
N LEU A 524 14.70 -4.48 7.61
CA LEU A 524 15.05 -5.35 6.49
C LEU A 524 16.57 -5.56 6.40
N VAL A 525 17.37 -4.50 6.57
CA VAL A 525 18.85 -4.63 6.64
C VAL A 525 19.25 -5.55 7.78
N ARG A 526 18.71 -5.34 8.98
CA ARG A 526 19.01 -6.17 10.15
C ARG A 526 18.74 -7.65 9.89
N TYR A 527 17.60 -7.99 9.29
CA TYR A 527 17.25 -9.39 9.04
C TYR A 527 18.03 -10.01 7.88
N MET A 528 18.38 -9.22 6.85
CA MET A 528 19.32 -9.69 5.82
C MET A 528 20.69 -9.96 6.43
N ASP A 529 21.22 -9.05 7.24
CA ASP A 529 22.52 -9.23 7.91
C ASP A 529 22.50 -10.43 8.86
N ALA A 530 21.41 -10.63 9.61
CA ALA A 530 21.24 -11.76 10.51
C ALA A 530 21.40 -13.10 9.78
N VAL A 531 20.68 -13.30 8.67
CA VAL A 531 20.78 -14.56 7.90
C VAL A 531 22.09 -14.71 7.13
N MET A 532 22.69 -13.60 6.69
CA MET A 532 23.98 -13.62 5.97
C MET A 532 25.17 -13.88 6.91
N SER A 533 25.06 -13.48 8.18
CA SER A 533 26.07 -13.75 9.20
C SER A 533 26.02 -15.18 9.73
N TRP A 534 24.84 -15.82 9.67
CA TRP A 534 24.68 -17.19 10.13
C TRP A 534 25.30 -18.16 9.11
N ALA A 535 26.28 -18.93 9.55
CA ALA A 535 26.97 -19.96 8.75
C ALA A 535 27.65 -19.47 7.44
N ASN A 536 27.95 -18.17 7.30
CA ASN A 536 28.47 -17.55 6.05
C ASN A 536 27.58 -17.82 4.84
N GLU A 537 26.26 -17.84 5.03
CA GLU A 537 25.32 -18.09 3.95
C GLU A 537 25.15 -16.85 3.08
N THR A 538 25.33 -17.01 1.78
CA THR A 538 25.28 -15.93 0.80
C THR A 538 24.11 -16.07 -0.16
N PHE A 539 23.08 -16.85 0.20
CA PHE A 539 22.00 -17.22 -0.72
C PHE A 539 21.21 -16.02 -1.27
N LEU A 540 21.08 -14.92 -0.51
CA LEU A 540 20.45 -13.68 -1.00
C LEU A 540 21.20 -13.03 -2.16
N VAL A 541 22.47 -13.39 -2.36
CA VAL A 541 23.37 -12.86 -3.40
C VAL A 541 23.74 -13.93 -4.43
N ASP A 542 23.99 -15.16 -3.99
CA ASP A 542 24.54 -16.24 -4.82
C ASP A 542 23.46 -17.07 -5.51
N ASP A 543 22.26 -17.19 -4.93
CA ASP A 543 21.13 -17.84 -5.62
C ASP A 543 20.48 -16.83 -6.57
N PRO A 544 20.47 -17.07 -7.89
CA PRO A 544 19.88 -16.15 -8.86
C PRO A 544 18.41 -15.83 -8.57
N ASN A 545 17.65 -16.78 -8.00
CA ASN A 545 16.24 -16.58 -7.70
C ASN A 545 16.04 -15.59 -6.55
N TRP A 546 16.98 -15.50 -5.62
CA TRP A 546 16.95 -14.52 -4.54
C TRP A 546 17.61 -13.20 -4.96
N ALA A 547 18.77 -13.29 -5.63
CA ALA A 547 19.54 -12.14 -6.07
C ALA A 547 18.77 -11.18 -6.97
N MET A 548 17.82 -11.67 -7.77
CA MET A 548 16.97 -10.80 -8.59
C MET A 548 16.16 -9.78 -7.77
N ASP A 549 15.75 -10.15 -6.55
CA ASP A 549 14.97 -9.28 -5.67
C ASP A 549 15.88 -8.54 -4.65
N PHE A 550 16.90 -9.21 -4.11
CA PHE A 550 17.71 -8.71 -2.98
C PHE A 550 19.12 -8.24 -3.35
N ALA A 551 19.63 -8.62 -4.53
CA ALA A 551 20.95 -8.21 -5.01
C ALA A 551 20.98 -7.94 -6.54
N PRO A 552 20.04 -7.14 -7.09
CA PRO A 552 19.84 -7.04 -8.54
C PRO A 552 21.05 -6.47 -9.31
N ASN A 553 21.95 -5.76 -8.62
CA ASN A 553 23.18 -5.21 -9.17
C ASN A 553 24.42 -6.04 -8.78
N GLY A 554 24.26 -7.30 -8.37
CA GLY A 554 25.33 -8.17 -7.89
C GLY A 554 25.85 -7.81 -6.49
N THR A 555 25.20 -6.89 -5.80
CA THR A 555 25.46 -6.53 -4.40
C THR A 555 24.14 -6.46 -3.65
N LEU A 556 24.14 -6.94 -2.40
CA LEU A 556 22.98 -6.91 -1.53
C LEU A 556 22.49 -5.47 -1.36
N LEU A 557 21.17 -5.28 -1.46
CA LEU A 557 20.54 -3.98 -1.24
C LEU A 557 20.81 -3.47 0.17
N LYS A 558 21.04 -2.16 0.30
CA LYS A 558 21.37 -1.48 1.55
C LYS A 558 20.21 -0.60 2.00
N LEU A 559 20.32 -0.09 3.23
CA LEU A 559 19.39 0.90 3.77
C LEU A 559 19.13 1.99 2.72
N ASP A 560 17.87 2.39 2.59
CA ASP A 560 17.39 3.44 1.69
C ASP A 560 17.40 3.11 0.18
N ASP A 561 17.99 2.00 -0.25
CA ASP A 561 17.85 1.49 -1.62
C ASP A 561 16.39 1.14 -1.91
N THR A 562 16.01 1.04 -3.20
CA THR A 562 14.66 0.60 -3.58
C THR A 562 14.65 -0.90 -3.89
N ILE A 563 13.85 -1.66 -3.14
CA ILE A 563 13.58 -3.07 -3.43
C ILE A 563 12.28 -3.19 -4.23
N THR A 564 12.27 -4.03 -5.26
CA THR A 564 11.07 -4.39 -6.02
C THR A 564 10.94 -5.91 -6.10
N ARG A 565 9.72 -6.45 -5.98
CA ARG A 565 9.44 -7.89 -6.13
C ARG A 565 8.42 -8.09 -7.24
N LYS A 566 8.84 -7.85 -8.48
CA LYS A 566 7.93 -7.74 -9.65
C LYS A 566 7.16 -9.03 -9.93
N ARG A 567 7.83 -10.19 -9.85
CA ARG A 567 7.20 -11.50 -9.99
C ARG A 567 6.16 -11.79 -8.90
N TYR A 568 6.44 -11.34 -7.67
CA TYR A 568 5.49 -11.45 -6.56
C TYR A 568 4.29 -10.51 -6.78
N ALA A 569 4.52 -9.32 -7.34
CA ALA A 569 3.43 -8.43 -7.73
C ALA A 569 2.53 -9.04 -8.81
N ASP A 570 3.10 -9.69 -9.83
CA ASP A 570 2.32 -10.40 -10.86
C ASP A 570 1.49 -11.54 -10.23
N THR A 571 2.03 -12.23 -9.24
CA THR A 571 1.34 -13.28 -8.48
C THR A 571 0.17 -12.71 -7.68
N LEU A 572 0.41 -11.64 -6.91
CA LEU A 572 -0.63 -10.97 -6.14
C LEU A 572 -1.71 -10.34 -7.03
N GLU A 573 -1.35 -9.85 -8.22
CA GLU A 573 -2.31 -9.30 -9.19
C GLU A 573 -3.24 -10.39 -9.73
N LYS A 574 -2.71 -11.58 -10.06
CA LYS A 574 -3.54 -12.73 -10.45
C LYS A 574 -4.47 -13.17 -9.32
N ILE A 575 -3.97 -13.21 -8.08
CA ILE A 575 -4.79 -13.51 -6.90
C ILE A 575 -5.88 -12.44 -6.69
N ALA A 576 -5.57 -11.16 -6.92
CA ALA A 576 -6.54 -10.07 -6.82
C ALA A 576 -7.64 -10.15 -7.89
N GLU A 577 -7.31 -10.63 -9.09
CA GLU A 577 -8.24 -10.73 -10.22
C GLU A 577 -9.10 -12.00 -10.20
N PHE A 578 -8.53 -13.12 -9.79
CA PHE A 578 -9.16 -14.45 -9.93
C PHE A 578 -9.45 -15.15 -8.59
N GLY A 579 -9.08 -14.55 -7.46
CA GLY A 579 -9.31 -15.11 -6.12
C GLY A 579 -8.17 -16.00 -5.61
N ALA A 580 -8.32 -16.52 -4.38
CA ALA A 580 -7.26 -17.29 -3.72
C ALA A 580 -7.01 -18.65 -4.37
N ASP A 581 -8.00 -19.23 -5.05
CA ASP A 581 -7.88 -20.50 -5.77
C ASP A 581 -6.70 -20.51 -6.75
N MET A 582 -6.30 -19.35 -7.29
CA MET A 582 -5.11 -19.23 -8.13
C MET A 582 -3.82 -19.71 -7.46
N PHE A 583 -3.71 -19.64 -6.13
CA PHE A 583 -2.54 -20.10 -5.39
C PHE A 583 -2.54 -21.63 -5.18
N TYR A 584 -3.73 -22.21 -5.03
CA TYR A 584 -3.94 -23.62 -4.68
C TYR A 584 -4.18 -24.51 -5.90
N GLU A 585 -4.52 -23.91 -7.04
CA GLU A 585 -4.75 -24.58 -8.32
C GLU A 585 -4.05 -23.85 -9.47
N GLY A 586 -3.93 -24.50 -10.62
CA GLY A 586 -3.43 -23.86 -11.84
C GLY A 586 -1.92 -23.55 -11.84
N GLU A 587 -1.54 -22.45 -12.47
CA GLU A 587 -0.14 -22.16 -12.82
C GLU A 587 0.76 -21.84 -11.61
N ILE A 588 0.25 -21.11 -10.60
CA ILE A 588 1.04 -20.79 -9.40
C ILE A 588 1.22 -22.07 -8.57
N ALA A 589 0.17 -22.87 -8.39
CA ALA A 589 0.28 -24.17 -7.71
C ALA A 589 1.29 -25.09 -8.41
N ASN A 590 1.25 -25.18 -9.75
CA ASN A 590 2.21 -25.97 -10.52
C ASN A 590 3.66 -25.48 -10.32
N ALA A 591 3.90 -24.17 -10.36
CA ALA A 591 5.22 -23.59 -10.12
C ALA A 591 5.72 -23.85 -8.69
N THR A 592 4.84 -23.69 -7.69
CA THR A 592 5.15 -23.97 -6.28
C THR A 592 5.57 -25.43 -6.09
N ILE A 593 4.79 -26.39 -6.58
CA ILE A 593 5.11 -27.81 -6.44
C ILE A 593 6.39 -28.17 -7.20
N ALA A 594 6.60 -27.61 -8.40
CA ALA A 594 7.83 -27.83 -9.15
C ALA A 594 9.07 -27.34 -8.38
N ALA A 595 9.00 -26.16 -7.75
CA ALA A 595 10.08 -25.62 -6.94
C ALA A 595 10.35 -26.48 -5.69
N ILE A 596 9.29 -26.90 -4.98
CA ILE A 596 9.38 -27.76 -3.80
C ILE A 596 10.03 -29.10 -4.15
N GLN A 597 9.55 -29.80 -5.18
CA GLN A 597 10.05 -31.11 -5.56
C GLN A 597 11.49 -31.06 -6.11
N LYS A 598 11.84 -29.99 -6.85
CA LYS A 598 13.23 -29.76 -7.28
C LYS A 598 14.19 -29.57 -6.09
N SER A 599 13.67 -29.11 -4.96
CA SER A 599 14.39 -28.94 -3.69
C SER A 599 14.18 -30.13 -2.73
N ASN A 600 13.94 -31.34 -3.26
CA ASN A 600 13.73 -32.60 -2.52
C ASN A 600 12.50 -32.61 -1.59
N GLY A 601 11.50 -31.77 -1.83
CA GLY A 601 10.23 -31.81 -1.10
C GLY A 601 9.25 -32.88 -1.61
N THR A 602 8.32 -33.27 -0.74
CA THR A 602 7.35 -34.34 -1.00
C THR A 602 5.93 -33.84 -1.29
N MET A 603 5.68 -32.54 -1.17
CA MET A 603 4.37 -31.94 -1.41
C MET A 603 3.91 -32.14 -2.86
N THR A 604 2.61 -32.36 -3.02
CA THR A 604 1.94 -32.57 -4.29
C THR A 604 0.87 -31.49 -4.54
N LEU A 605 0.39 -31.41 -5.78
CA LEU A 605 -0.74 -30.53 -6.11
C LEU A 605 -2.01 -30.88 -5.32
N GLU A 606 -2.21 -32.15 -5.00
CA GLU A 606 -3.36 -32.59 -4.22
C GLU A 606 -3.28 -32.07 -2.78
N ASP A 607 -2.08 -31.97 -2.20
CA ASP A 607 -1.88 -31.37 -0.88
C ASP A 607 -2.30 -29.90 -0.86
N LEU A 608 -1.88 -29.10 -1.86
CA LEU A 608 -2.32 -27.71 -2.00
C LEU A 608 -3.84 -27.61 -2.18
N LYS A 609 -4.40 -28.41 -3.09
CA LYS A 609 -5.82 -28.35 -3.44
C LYS A 609 -6.74 -28.77 -2.28
N SER A 610 -6.33 -29.76 -1.50
CA SER A 610 -7.12 -30.31 -0.39
C SER A 610 -7.01 -29.50 0.92
N TYR A 611 -6.10 -28.53 0.98
CA TYR A 611 -5.93 -27.68 2.14
C TYR A 611 -7.20 -26.87 2.43
N HIS A 612 -7.58 -26.85 3.70
CA HIS A 612 -8.66 -26.03 4.23
C HIS A 612 -8.29 -25.52 5.63
N ILE A 613 -8.81 -24.33 5.95
CA ILE A 613 -8.74 -23.78 7.30
C ILE A 613 -9.55 -24.64 8.27
N ALA A 614 -9.18 -24.61 9.55
CA ALA A 614 -9.98 -25.16 10.63
C ALA A 614 -10.65 -24.01 11.42
N LEU A 615 -11.98 -24.10 11.57
CA LEU A 615 -12.72 -23.21 12.47
C LEU A 615 -12.75 -23.86 13.85
N ARG A 616 -12.11 -23.20 14.82
CA ARG A 616 -11.98 -23.71 16.19
C ARG A 616 -12.81 -22.89 17.15
N LYS A 617 -13.18 -23.51 18.27
CA LYS A 617 -13.87 -22.80 19.34
C LYS A 617 -12.87 -21.90 20.07
N PRO A 618 -13.16 -20.60 20.26
CA PRO A 618 -12.33 -19.74 21.08
C PRO A 618 -12.43 -20.17 22.55
N ILE A 619 -11.34 -19.95 23.29
CA ILE A 619 -11.27 -20.18 24.73
C ILE A 619 -11.29 -18.85 25.46
N SER A 620 -11.70 -18.87 26.74
CA SER A 620 -11.81 -17.64 27.51
C SER A 620 -11.60 -17.86 29.00
N ILE A 621 -11.13 -16.80 29.67
CA ILE A 621 -11.11 -16.71 31.14
C ILE A 621 -11.76 -15.40 31.59
N ASN A 622 -12.31 -15.41 32.80
CA ASN A 622 -12.51 -14.17 33.53
C ASN A 622 -11.18 -13.80 34.20
N TYR A 623 -10.80 -12.54 34.08
CA TYR A 623 -9.62 -11.94 34.67
C TYR A 623 -10.01 -10.62 35.34
N ARG A 624 -10.23 -10.66 36.65
CA ARG A 624 -10.73 -9.51 37.44
C ARG A 624 -12.04 -8.94 36.87
N ASN A 625 -12.00 -7.74 36.29
CA ASN A 625 -13.16 -7.04 35.70
C ASN A 625 -13.27 -7.24 34.18
N TYR A 626 -12.43 -8.11 33.61
CA TYR A 626 -12.33 -8.35 32.19
C TYR A 626 -12.62 -9.81 31.85
N THR A 627 -13.12 -10.03 30.64
CA THR A 627 -13.20 -11.36 30.03
C THR A 627 -12.22 -11.39 28.88
N LEU A 628 -11.28 -12.34 28.94
CA LEU A 628 -10.20 -12.48 27.97
C LEU A 628 -10.49 -13.67 27.09
N TYR A 629 -10.42 -13.47 25.77
CA TYR A 629 -10.64 -14.48 24.75
C TYR A 629 -9.34 -14.75 23.98
N SER A 630 -9.10 -16.01 23.63
CA SER A 630 -7.95 -16.44 22.83
C SER A 630 -8.29 -17.64 21.94
N THR A 631 -7.32 -18.04 21.13
CA THR A 631 -7.36 -19.24 20.29
C THR A 631 -7.05 -20.49 21.14
N GLY A 632 -7.63 -21.64 20.78
CA GLY A 632 -7.34 -22.93 21.44
C GLY A 632 -6.13 -23.66 20.84
N ALA A 633 -5.91 -24.92 21.21
CA ALA A 633 -4.88 -25.77 20.60
C ALA A 633 -5.08 -25.87 19.06
N PRO A 634 -4.00 -25.93 18.25
CA PRO A 634 -2.59 -26.05 18.62
C PRO A 634 -1.88 -24.71 18.86
N SER A 635 -2.63 -23.62 19.04
CA SER A 635 -2.11 -22.28 19.33
C SER A 635 -1.62 -22.13 20.79
N GLY A 636 -0.84 -21.10 21.07
CA GLY A 636 -0.31 -20.76 22.40
C GLY A 636 -1.30 -20.03 23.33
N GLY A 637 -2.51 -19.74 22.83
CA GLY A 637 -3.59 -19.10 23.60
C GLY A 637 -3.86 -19.68 25.00
N PRO A 638 -3.99 -21.01 25.18
CA PRO A 638 -4.21 -21.61 26.51
C PRO A 638 -3.06 -21.31 27.48
N VAL A 639 -1.83 -21.22 26.98
CA VAL A 639 -0.63 -20.94 27.78
C VAL A 639 -0.64 -19.49 28.26
N GLY A 640 -0.89 -18.54 27.36
CA GLY A 640 -0.99 -17.12 27.70
C GLY A 640 -2.10 -16.82 28.70
N LEU A 641 -3.29 -17.43 28.50
CA LEU A 641 -4.39 -17.30 29.45
C LEU A 641 -4.09 -17.99 30.79
N SER A 642 -3.38 -19.12 30.80
CA SER A 642 -2.93 -19.78 32.04
C SER A 642 -2.03 -18.87 32.87
N ILE A 643 -1.03 -18.22 32.25
CA ILE A 643 -0.13 -17.27 32.93
C ILE A 643 -0.95 -16.17 33.63
N LEU A 644 -1.86 -15.55 32.89
CA LEU A 644 -2.73 -14.50 33.42
C LEU A 644 -3.64 -15.05 34.53
N LYS A 645 -4.26 -16.22 34.34
CA LYS A 645 -5.15 -16.80 35.35
C LYS A 645 -4.44 -17.17 36.65
N ILE A 646 -3.17 -17.55 36.58
CA ILE A 646 -2.30 -17.73 37.77
C ILE A 646 -2.09 -16.38 38.45
N MET A 647 -1.69 -15.36 37.69
CA MET A 647 -1.39 -14.01 38.20
C MET A 647 -2.61 -13.29 38.81
N GLU A 648 -3.83 -13.61 38.37
CA GLU A 648 -5.08 -13.04 38.89
C GLU A 648 -5.19 -13.12 40.44
N GLY A 649 -4.65 -14.20 41.02
CA GLY A 649 -4.71 -14.46 42.46
C GLY A 649 -3.74 -13.63 43.31
N TYR A 650 -2.83 -12.88 42.68
CA TYR A 650 -1.87 -12.01 43.36
C TYR A 650 -2.30 -10.54 43.29
N ASN A 651 -1.67 -9.70 44.14
CA ASN A 651 -1.88 -8.26 44.11
C ASN A 651 -1.24 -7.64 42.85
N THR A 652 -1.67 -6.43 42.49
CA THR A 652 -1.27 -5.74 41.25
C THR A 652 -0.05 -4.82 41.42
N SER A 653 0.73 -4.94 42.50
CA SER A 653 1.88 -4.04 42.68
C SER A 653 3.03 -4.47 41.76
N LEU A 654 3.60 -3.53 41.02
CA LEU A 654 4.80 -3.77 40.22
C LEU A 654 6.04 -3.78 41.16
N ASN A 655 6.37 -4.96 41.67
CA ASN A 655 7.53 -5.19 42.54
C ASN A 655 8.23 -6.50 42.17
N GLU A 656 9.42 -6.69 42.73
CA GLU A 656 10.30 -7.81 42.40
C GLU A 656 9.70 -9.18 42.78
N LEU A 657 8.81 -9.21 43.78
CA LEU A 657 8.10 -10.43 44.15
C LEU A 657 7.09 -10.85 43.08
N ASN A 658 6.32 -9.90 42.53
CA ASN A 658 5.37 -10.21 41.47
C ASN A 658 6.05 -10.47 40.13
N ILE A 659 7.22 -9.85 39.87
CA ILE A 659 8.06 -10.23 38.72
C ILE A 659 8.55 -11.68 38.85
N HIS A 660 8.98 -12.10 40.05
CA HIS A 660 9.31 -13.50 40.31
C HIS A 660 8.11 -14.43 40.11
N ARG A 661 6.93 -14.09 40.63
CA ARG A 661 5.72 -14.90 40.45
C ARG A 661 5.25 -14.98 38.99
N LEU A 662 5.45 -13.91 38.22
CA LEU A 662 5.14 -13.87 36.80
C LEU A 662 6.01 -14.86 36.03
N ASP A 663 7.31 -14.86 36.32
CA ASP A 663 8.26 -15.82 35.75
C ASP A 663 7.91 -17.27 36.14
N GLU A 664 7.60 -17.53 37.41
CA GLU A 664 7.15 -18.86 37.87
C GLU A 664 5.85 -19.30 37.19
N ALA A 665 4.91 -18.36 36.94
CA ALA A 665 3.69 -18.63 36.20
C ALA A 665 3.97 -18.98 34.73
N MET A 666 4.98 -18.34 34.11
CA MET A 666 5.47 -18.71 32.77
C MET A 666 6.01 -20.14 32.78
N ARG A 667 6.95 -20.47 33.69
CA ARG A 667 7.56 -21.80 33.80
C ARG A 667 6.52 -22.92 33.94
N PHE A 668 5.53 -22.76 34.82
CA PHE A 668 4.43 -23.73 34.96
C PHE A 668 3.56 -23.84 33.70
N SER A 669 3.27 -22.72 33.04
CA SER A 669 2.41 -22.72 31.85
C SER A 669 3.13 -23.31 30.64
N TYR A 670 4.42 -23.05 30.45
CA TYR A 670 5.24 -23.68 29.40
C TYR A 670 5.48 -25.17 29.66
N GLY A 671 5.59 -25.60 30.92
CA GLY A 671 5.61 -27.04 31.23
C GLY A 671 4.37 -27.77 30.72
N ALA A 672 3.20 -27.14 30.78
CA ALA A 672 1.97 -27.68 30.21
C ALA A 672 1.87 -27.48 28.67
N HIS A 673 2.51 -26.46 28.11
CA HIS A 673 2.55 -26.20 26.66
C HIS A 673 3.08 -27.40 25.88
N ALA A 674 4.08 -28.10 26.40
CA ALA A 674 4.67 -29.27 25.77
C ALA A 674 3.69 -30.44 25.57
N GLU A 675 2.57 -30.45 26.30
CA GLU A 675 1.53 -31.48 26.17
C GLU A 675 0.44 -31.13 25.14
N LEU A 676 0.40 -29.89 24.66
CA LEU A 676 -0.52 -29.49 23.61
C LEU A 676 -0.14 -30.13 22.26
N GLY A 677 -1.11 -30.21 21.37
CA GLY A 677 -0.97 -30.78 20.04
C GLY A 677 -2.17 -30.47 19.17
N ASP A 678 -2.18 -31.00 17.95
CA ASP A 678 -3.28 -30.80 17.00
C ASP A 678 -4.56 -31.51 17.49
N PRO A 679 -5.65 -30.78 17.80
CA PRO A 679 -6.90 -31.37 18.25
C PRO A 679 -7.57 -32.24 17.17
N ASP A 680 -7.22 -32.09 15.89
CA ASP A 680 -7.75 -32.97 14.82
C ASP A 680 -7.17 -34.40 14.92
N PHE A 681 -6.11 -34.58 15.72
CA PHE A 681 -5.42 -35.86 15.94
C PHE A 681 -5.54 -36.40 17.37
N PHE A 682 -5.96 -35.56 18.32
CA PHE A 682 -6.03 -35.89 19.74
C PHE A 682 -7.30 -35.31 20.36
N ASP A 683 -8.27 -36.19 20.64
CA ASP A 683 -9.61 -35.79 21.12
C ASP A 683 -9.60 -35.04 22.46
N ASN A 684 -8.57 -35.22 23.29
CA ASN A 684 -8.47 -34.63 24.62
C ASN A 684 -7.86 -33.21 24.64
N MET A 685 -7.46 -32.66 23.50
CA MET A 685 -6.76 -31.36 23.46
C MET A 685 -7.63 -30.19 23.89
N GLU A 686 -8.91 -30.18 23.53
CA GLU A 686 -9.83 -29.12 23.96
C GLU A 686 -10.08 -29.16 25.47
N GLU A 687 -10.28 -30.36 26.04
CA GLU A 687 -10.46 -30.55 27.48
C GLU A 687 -9.19 -30.18 28.25
N PHE A 688 -8.02 -30.56 27.74
CA PHE A 688 -6.74 -30.21 28.34
C PHE A 688 -6.50 -28.69 28.33
N ALA A 689 -6.74 -28.03 27.20
CA ALA A 689 -6.66 -26.56 27.11
C ALA A 689 -7.64 -25.87 28.08
N ALA A 690 -8.86 -26.39 28.22
CA ALA A 690 -9.83 -25.88 29.21
C ALA A 690 -9.35 -26.11 30.66
N GLN A 691 -8.73 -27.25 30.94
CA GLN A 691 -8.17 -27.56 32.26
C GLN A 691 -6.99 -26.64 32.62
N MET A 692 -6.13 -26.29 31.65
CA MET A 692 -5.00 -25.37 31.86
C MET A 692 -5.47 -24.01 32.39
N ILE A 693 -6.57 -23.50 31.84
CA ILE A 693 -7.09 -22.16 32.14
C ILE A 693 -8.15 -22.14 33.26
N ASP A 694 -8.42 -23.29 33.89
CA ASP A 694 -9.40 -23.40 34.97
C ASP A 694 -8.91 -22.74 36.27
N ALA A 695 -9.83 -22.14 37.01
CA ALA A 695 -9.53 -21.46 38.26
C ALA A 695 -8.95 -22.40 39.33
N ALA A 696 -9.38 -23.66 39.39
CA ALA A 696 -8.85 -24.62 40.35
C ALA A 696 -7.44 -25.08 39.95
N THR A 697 -7.12 -25.15 38.66
CA THR A 697 -5.75 -25.43 38.18
C THR A 697 -4.81 -24.29 38.54
N ALA A 698 -5.19 -23.04 38.25
CA ALA A 698 -4.41 -21.86 38.61
C ALA A 698 -4.16 -21.78 40.13
N GLU A 699 -5.15 -22.11 40.96
CA GLU A 699 -5.00 -22.16 42.42
C GLU A 699 -4.04 -23.26 42.89
N LYS A 700 -4.06 -24.43 42.24
CA LYS A 700 -3.09 -25.50 42.53
C LYS A 700 -1.67 -25.09 42.16
N ILE A 701 -1.49 -24.38 41.04
CA ILE A 701 -0.19 -23.88 40.60
C ILE A 701 0.31 -22.81 41.58
N ARG A 702 -0.52 -21.83 41.98
CA ARG A 702 -0.14 -20.82 42.98
C ARG A 702 0.36 -21.41 44.29
N LYS A 703 -0.21 -22.54 44.74
CA LYS A 703 0.25 -23.26 45.94
C LYS A 703 1.61 -23.94 45.79
N LYS A 704 2.07 -24.16 44.56
CA LYS A 704 3.39 -24.72 44.24
C LYS A 704 4.46 -23.66 44.04
N ILE A 705 4.08 -22.40 43.78
CA ILE A 705 5.02 -21.29 43.63
C ILE A 705 5.61 -20.94 45.00
N ASP A 706 6.94 -20.95 45.11
CA ASP A 706 7.68 -20.58 46.31
C ASP A 706 8.19 -19.15 46.17
N ASP A 707 7.58 -18.21 46.90
CA ASP A 707 7.95 -16.79 46.86
C ASP A 707 9.44 -16.50 47.18
N GLN A 708 10.19 -17.45 47.75
CA GLN A 708 11.58 -17.26 48.13
C GLN A 708 12.58 -17.76 47.07
N LYS A 709 12.18 -18.68 46.19
CA LYS A 709 13.11 -19.29 45.22
C LYS A 709 12.40 -19.92 44.02
N THR A 710 13.10 -19.99 42.90
CA THR A 710 12.72 -20.88 41.79
C THR A 710 13.04 -22.34 42.12
N GLN A 711 12.40 -23.25 41.40
CA GLN A 711 12.56 -24.70 41.54
C GLN A 711 13.34 -25.28 40.36
N GLU A 712 13.79 -26.52 40.52
CA GLU A 712 14.38 -27.29 39.43
C GLU A 712 13.34 -27.54 38.31
N VAL A 713 13.77 -27.58 37.05
CA VAL A 713 12.91 -27.72 35.86
C VAL A 713 11.89 -28.85 35.98
N GLY A 714 12.28 -30.01 36.54
CA GLY A 714 11.41 -31.17 36.70
C GLY A 714 10.21 -30.97 37.64
N ALA A 715 10.18 -29.89 38.42
CA ALA A 715 9.01 -29.52 39.23
C ALA A 715 7.87 -28.92 38.37
N TYR A 716 8.21 -28.30 37.24
CA TYR A 716 7.27 -27.66 36.32
C TYR A 716 6.81 -28.62 35.23
N ASP A 717 7.74 -29.44 34.72
CA ASP A 717 7.45 -30.51 33.76
C ASP A 717 7.98 -31.86 34.27
N PRO A 718 7.16 -32.60 35.03
CA PRO A 718 7.55 -33.91 35.54
C PRO A 718 7.64 -34.99 34.45
N LYS A 719 7.12 -34.74 33.23
CA LYS A 719 7.17 -35.71 32.13
C LYS A 719 8.44 -35.57 31.29
N GLY A 720 9.10 -34.41 31.34
CA GLY A 720 10.39 -34.20 30.72
C GLY A 720 10.30 -34.01 29.20
N TRP A 721 9.28 -33.30 28.72
CA TRP A 721 9.06 -32.98 27.32
C TRP A 721 9.74 -31.67 26.89
N MET A 722 10.23 -31.63 25.65
CA MET A 722 10.72 -30.39 25.01
C MET A 722 9.78 -29.92 23.90
N VAL A 723 9.66 -28.59 23.80
CA VAL A 723 9.06 -27.89 22.65
C VAL A 723 10.20 -27.32 21.81
N PRO A 724 10.20 -27.51 20.47
CA PRO A 724 11.17 -26.85 19.59
C PRO A 724 11.13 -25.32 19.72
N GLU A 725 12.29 -24.66 19.61
CA GLU A 725 12.34 -23.19 19.51
C GLU A 725 11.93 -22.74 18.10
N GLY A 726 10.93 -21.86 18.03
CA GLY A 726 10.54 -21.17 16.79
C GLY A 726 11.08 -19.73 16.75
N HIS A 727 11.18 -19.15 15.55
CA HIS A 727 11.56 -17.74 15.31
C HIS A 727 10.69 -17.15 14.19
N GLY A 728 10.71 -15.82 14.03
CA GLY A 728 10.11 -15.13 12.87
C GLY A 728 8.57 -15.11 12.85
N THR A 729 7.95 -13.92 12.89
CA THR A 729 6.48 -13.76 12.84
C THR A 729 6.11 -12.28 12.57
N SER A 730 4.89 -12.01 12.10
CA SER A 730 4.21 -10.70 12.24
C SER A 730 2.94 -10.81 13.05
N HIS A 731 2.66 -9.77 13.82
CA HIS A 731 1.35 -9.58 14.43
C HIS A 731 0.66 -8.35 13.85
N ILE A 732 -0.66 -8.43 13.66
CA ILE A 732 -1.49 -7.34 13.13
C ILE A 732 -2.79 -7.32 13.94
N VAL A 733 -3.24 -6.11 14.29
CA VAL A 733 -4.51 -5.89 14.98
C VAL A 733 -5.32 -4.84 14.23
N THR A 734 -6.61 -5.09 14.04
CA THR A 734 -7.56 -4.11 13.51
C THR A 734 -8.83 -4.06 14.37
N ALA A 735 -9.47 -2.89 14.40
CA ALA A 735 -10.80 -2.72 14.97
C ALA A 735 -11.52 -1.57 14.25
N ASP A 736 -12.85 -1.55 14.33
CA ASP A 736 -13.67 -0.49 13.76
C ASP A 736 -14.82 -0.06 14.69
N GLU A 737 -15.54 0.97 14.26
CA GLU A 737 -16.65 1.58 15.01
C GLU A 737 -17.84 0.65 15.27
N THR A 738 -17.94 -0.47 14.54
CA THR A 738 -19.00 -1.47 14.75
C THR A 738 -18.74 -2.32 15.99
N GLY A 739 -17.53 -2.21 16.58
CA GLY A 739 -17.06 -3.08 17.64
C GLY A 739 -16.40 -4.37 17.11
N MET A 740 -16.27 -4.53 15.79
CA MET A 740 -15.47 -5.62 15.23
C MET A 740 -14.00 -5.41 15.63
N SER A 741 -13.33 -6.47 16.07
CA SER A 741 -11.89 -6.47 16.30
C SER A 741 -11.28 -7.80 15.90
N ILE A 742 -10.14 -7.73 15.22
CA ILE A 742 -9.44 -8.89 14.69
C ILE A 742 -7.99 -8.79 15.12
N THR A 743 -7.48 -9.86 15.70
CA THR A 743 -6.06 -10.02 16.04
C THR A 743 -5.54 -11.23 15.29
N LEU A 744 -4.52 -11.01 14.47
CA LEU A 744 -3.98 -12.00 13.53
C LEU A 744 -2.48 -12.08 13.70
N THR A 745 -1.97 -13.31 13.74
CA THR A 745 -0.54 -13.57 13.69
C THR A 745 -0.25 -14.45 12.49
N THR A 746 0.66 -14.01 11.62
CA THR A 746 1.10 -14.73 10.41
C THR A 746 2.60 -14.99 10.47
N THR A 747 3.03 -16.14 9.94
CA THR A 747 4.44 -16.51 9.84
C THR A 747 4.75 -17.35 8.59
N ILE A 748 6.03 -17.37 8.21
CA ILE A 748 6.67 -18.42 7.37
C ILE A 748 7.65 -19.27 8.20
N ASN A 749 7.47 -19.29 9.52
CA ASN A 749 8.42 -19.71 10.55
C ASN A 749 9.71 -18.89 10.54
N LEU A 750 10.87 -19.52 10.29
CA LEU A 750 12.17 -18.87 10.48
C LEU A 750 12.39 -17.71 9.49
N LEU A 751 13.47 -16.95 9.70
CA LEU A 751 13.81 -15.85 8.81
C LEU A 751 14.04 -16.35 7.38
N PHE A 752 13.23 -15.86 6.44
CA PHE A 752 13.16 -16.30 5.04
C PHE A 752 12.71 -17.77 4.85
N GLY A 753 12.05 -18.34 5.86
CA GLY A 753 11.45 -19.66 5.86
C GLY A 753 12.43 -20.76 5.48
N SER A 754 12.00 -21.60 4.53
CA SER A 754 12.79 -22.72 3.99
C SER A 754 14.00 -22.32 3.13
N GLN A 755 14.28 -21.02 3.01
CA GLN A 755 15.22 -20.44 2.04
C GLN A 755 14.89 -20.83 0.59
N LEU A 756 13.64 -21.20 0.33
CA LEU A 756 13.14 -21.52 -1.00
C LEU A 756 12.19 -20.43 -1.48
N VAL A 757 12.59 -19.75 -2.56
CA VAL A 757 11.73 -18.83 -3.30
C VAL A 757 11.32 -19.46 -4.62
N VAL A 758 10.02 -19.48 -4.92
CA VAL A 758 9.50 -20.04 -6.16
C VAL A 758 9.95 -19.16 -7.33
N PRO A 759 10.75 -19.67 -8.29
CA PRO A 759 11.38 -18.85 -9.33
C PRO A 759 10.39 -18.00 -10.13
N GLU A 760 9.29 -18.60 -10.56
CA GLU A 760 8.30 -18.01 -11.46
C GLU A 760 7.39 -16.98 -10.75
N THR A 761 7.12 -17.17 -9.46
CA THR A 761 6.10 -16.40 -8.72
C THR A 761 6.69 -15.48 -7.66
N GLY A 762 7.91 -15.74 -7.20
CA GLY A 762 8.57 -15.00 -6.13
C GLY A 762 7.99 -15.19 -4.74
N VAL A 763 7.15 -16.22 -4.56
CA VAL A 763 6.64 -16.63 -3.24
C VAL A 763 7.78 -17.26 -2.44
N ILE A 764 8.01 -16.74 -1.23
CA ILE A 764 8.93 -17.34 -0.25
C ILE A 764 8.13 -18.37 0.55
N LEU A 765 8.64 -19.59 0.66
CA LEU A 765 7.93 -20.70 1.29
C LEU A 765 8.38 -20.91 2.74
N ASN A 766 7.42 -21.21 3.61
CA ASN A 766 7.66 -21.53 5.02
C ASN A 766 8.59 -22.72 5.22
N ASP A 767 9.17 -22.82 6.41
CA ASP A 767 9.78 -24.04 6.96
C ASP A 767 9.00 -24.56 8.17
N GLU A 768 7.67 -24.53 8.10
CA GLU A 768 6.81 -24.81 9.26
C GLU A 768 6.87 -26.28 9.71
N MET A 769 7.38 -27.19 8.87
CA MET A 769 7.65 -28.56 9.31
C MET A 769 8.67 -28.63 10.45
N ASN A 770 9.48 -27.57 10.63
CA ASN A 770 10.45 -27.44 11.71
C ASN A 770 9.81 -27.40 13.11
N ASP A 771 8.55 -26.96 13.21
CA ASP A 771 7.85 -26.86 14.49
C ASP A 771 7.37 -28.22 15.01
N PHE A 772 7.44 -29.27 14.20
CA PHE A 772 7.20 -30.63 14.67
C PHE A 772 8.38 -31.17 15.48
N SER A 773 8.04 -31.97 16.49
CA SER A 773 8.99 -32.73 17.28
C SER A 773 9.56 -33.92 16.50
N ILE A 774 10.89 -34.05 16.43
CA ILE A 774 11.59 -35.16 15.78
C ILE A 774 11.89 -36.27 16.80
N PRO A 775 11.42 -37.51 16.62
CA PRO A 775 11.64 -38.59 17.58
C PRO A 775 13.12 -38.87 17.87
N ASN A 776 13.44 -39.07 19.16
CA ASN A 776 14.79 -39.33 19.68
C ASN A 776 15.81 -38.20 19.48
N VAL A 777 15.37 -36.99 19.12
CA VAL A 777 16.19 -35.78 19.18
C VAL A 777 15.98 -35.15 20.54
N HIS A 778 16.92 -35.39 21.45
CA HIS A 778 16.90 -34.83 22.80
C HIS A 778 17.54 -33.44 22.82
N ASN A 779 17.08 -32.58 23.72
CA ASN A 779 17.81 -31.35 24.01
C ASN A 779 19.05 -31.62 24.87
N GLU A 780 19.84 -30.57 25.12
CA GLU A 780 21.10 -30.63 25.89
C GLU A 780 20.94 -31.14 27.34
N PHE A 781 19.71 -31.14 27.86
CA PHE A 781 19.35 -31.57 29.21
C PHE A 781 18.72 -32.97 29.26
N GLY A 782 18.63 -33.68 28.12
CA GLY A 782 18.09 -35.03 28.03
C GLY A 782 16.57 -35.13 27.95
N TYR A 783 15.86 -34.01 27.80
CA TYR A 783 14.39 -33.99 27.62
C TYR A 783 14.04 -34.63 26.29
N VAL A 784 12.88 -35.30 26.28
CA VAL A 784 12.39 -36.01 25.11
C VAL A 784 11.42 -35.14 24.31
N PRO A 785 11.39 -35.28 22.98
CA PRO A 785 10.46 -34.55 22.13
C PRO A 785 9.01 -35.01 22.39
N SER A 786 8.05 -34.09 22.36
CA SER A 786 6.65 -34.40 22.73
C SER A 786 5.92 -35.25 21.66
N PRO A 787 5.33 -36.42 22.02
CA PRO A 787 4.61 -37.29 21.10
C PRO A 787 3.34 -36.65 20.53
N THR A 788 2.72 -35.74 21.27
CA THR A 788 1.55 -34.97 20.79
C THR A 788 1.91 -34.04 19.65
N ASN A 789 3.20 -33.74 19.46
CA ASN A 789 3.73 -32.90 18.40
C ASN A 789 4.64 -33.66 17.41
N TYR A 790 4.60 -34.99 17.37
CA TYR A 790 5.27 -35.75 16.30
C TYR A 790 4.60 -35.56 14.93
N ILE A 791 5.41 -35.69 13.88
CA ILE A 791 4.98 -35.53 12.48
C ILE A 791 3.97 -36.62 12.12
N ARG A 792 2.85 -36.22 11.52
CA ARG A 792 1.87 -37.11 10.88
C ARG A 792 1.38 -36.47 9.58
N PRO A 793 1.00 -37.25 8.56
CA PRO A 793 0.35 -36.72 7.36
C PRO A 793 -0.80 -35.77 7.72
N LEU A 794 -0.90 -34.62 7.05
CA LEU A 794 -1.99 -33.64 7.15
C LEU A 794 -2.13 -32.93 8.51
N LYS A 795 -1.28 -33.25 9.49
CA LYS A 795 -1.31 -32.66 10.82
C LYS A 795 -0.76 -31.23 10.79
N ARG A 796 -1.23 -30.38 11.71
CA ARG A 796 -0.68 -29.04 11.96
C ARG A 796 0.28 -29.06 13.17
N PRO A 797 1.43 -28.37 13.10
CA PRO A 797 2.39 -28.35 14.21
C PRO A 797 1.90 -27.45 15.36
N LEU A 798 2.41 -27.72 16.57
CA LEU A 798 2.22 -26.88 17.76
C LEU A 798 2.75 -25.45 17.49
N SER A 799 2.09 -24.44 18.06
CA SER A 799 2.49 -23.04 17.90
C SER A 799 2.55 -22.30 19.24
N SER A 800 3.28 -21.18 19.23
CA SER A 800 3.34 -20.21 20.34
C SER A 800 2.50 -18.96 20.06
N ILE A 801 1.82 -18.89 18.91
CA ILE A 801 0.95 -17.77 18.55
C ILE A 801 -0.11 -17.57 19.64
N THR A 802 -0.27 -16.34 20.15
CA THR A 802 -1.14 -16.07 21.32
C THR A 802 -1.92 -14.77 21.12
N PRO A 803 -2.89 -14.72 20.19
CA PRO A 803 -3.77 -13.56 20.06
C PRO A 803 -4.75 -13.49 21.24
N ILE A 804 -4.91 -12.33 21.87
CA ILE A 804 -5.84 -12.12 22.97
C ILE A 804 -6.69 -10.87 22.75
N ILE A 805 -8.01 -11.01 22.92
CA ILE A 805 -8.94 -9.87 23.00
C ILE A 805 -9.52 -9.83 24.42
N ALA A 806 -9.46 -8.65 25.04
CA ALA A 806 -10.06 -8.34 26.32
C ALA A 806 -11.33 -7.50 26.16
N GLU A 807 -12.38 -7.88 26.88
CA GLU A 807 -13.61 -7.09 27.03
C GLU A 807 -13.86 -6.73 28.49
N HIS A 808 -14.61 -5.65 28.72
CA HIS A 808 -15.17 -5.37 30.03
C HIS A 808 -16.27 -6.39 30.38
N SER A 809 -16.13 -7.11 31.50
CA SER A 809 -17.11 -8.15 31.90
C SER A 809 -18.49 -7.60 32.24
N SER A 810 -18.62 -6.29 32.51
CA SER A 810 -19.89 -5.67 32.91
C SER A 810 -20.84 -5.41 31.76
N ASN A 811 -20.31 -5.10 30.57
CA ASN A 811 -21.09 -4.64 29.41
C ASN A 811 -20.63 -5.29 28.09
N HIS A 812 -19.64 -6.18 28.11
CA HIS A 812 -19.06 -6.83 26.94
C HIS A 812 -18.53 -5.86 25.88
N SER A 813 -18.18 -4.63 26.24
CA SER A 813 -17.51 -3.72 25.30
C SER A 813 -16.04 -4.11 25.15
N LEU A 814 -15.55 -4.10 23.90
CA LEU A 814 -14.13 -4.26 23.57
C LEU A 814 -13.27 -3.33 24.45
N TYR A 815 -12.17 -3.85 24.97
CA TYR A 815 -11.22 -3.05 25.74
C TYR A 815 -9.83 -3.06 25.09
N ILE A 816 -9.25 -4.23 24.88
CA ILE A 816 -7.91 -4.39 24.27
C ILE A 816 -7.93 -5.53 23.27
N SER A 817 -7.20 -5.38 22.17
CA SER A 817 -6.87 -6.46 21.23
C SER A 817 -5.37 -6.45 21.02
N ILE A 818 -4.71 -7.59 21.24
CA ILE A 818 -3.26 -7.66 21.33
C ILE A 818 -2.70 -9.02 20.93
N GLY A 819 -1.46 -9.02 20.49
CA GLY A 819 -0.64 -10.19 20.30
C GLY A 819 0.77 -9.81 19.89
N ALA A 820 1.62 -10.80 19.68
CA ALA A 820 3.02 -10.59 19.46
C ALA A 820 3.60 -11.43 18.33
N ALA A 821 4.75 -10.99 17.85
CA ALA A 821 5.70 -11.69 17.04
C ALA A 821 6.97 -12.01 17.84
N GLY A 822 7.64 -13.12 17.51
CA GLY A 822 8.90 -13.52 18.18
C GLY A 822 8.99 -15.00 18.53
N GLY A 823 8.37 -15.88 17.73
CA GLY A 823 8.46 -17.33 17.95
C GLY A 823 7.95 -17.75 19.32
N SER A 824 8.76 -18.48 20.08
CA SER A 824 8.38 -18.93 21.42
C SER A 824 8.13 -17.78 22.40
N ARG A 825 8.70 -16.58 22.18
CA ARG A 825 8.52 -15.39 23.03
C ARG A 825 7.15 -14.75 22.92
N ILE A 826 6.33 -15.16 21.95
CA ILE A 826 4.99 -14.58 21.72
C ILE A 826 4.11 -14.69 22.97
N ILE A 827 4.11 -15.85 23.63
CA ILE A 827 3.28 -16.11 24.81
C ILE A 827 3.68 -15.15 25.94
N THR A 828 4.98 -15.13 26.31
CA THR A 828 5.47 -14.28 27.41
C THR A 828 5.27 -12.81 27.10
N ALA A 829 5.55 -12.37 25.87
CA ALA A 829 5.42 -10.97 25.48
C ALA A 829 3.95 -10.53 25.55
N THR A 830 3.03 -11.33 25.00
CA THR A 830 1.59 -11.00 25.04
C THR A 830 1.06 -10.98 26.47
N ALA A 831 1.38 -12.01 27.28
CA ALA A 831 0.90 -12.10 28.66
C ALA A 831 1.43 -10.98 29.55
N GLN A 832 2.73 -10.65 29.47
CA GLN A 832 3.32 -9.51 30.20
C GLN A 832 2.66 -8.19 29.81
N THR A 833 2.56 -7.94 28.51
CA THR A 833 2.01 -6.69 27.98
C THR A 833 0.57 -6.50 28.43
N LEU A 834 -0.24 -7.57 28.39
CA LEU A 834 -1.62 -7.53 28.89
C LEU A 834 -1.68 -7.40 30.42
N TRP A 835 -0.77 -8.06 31.16
CA TRP A 835 -0.67 -7.86 32.61
C TRP A 835 -0.41 -6.40 32.96
N HIS A 836 0.53 -5.72 32.28
CA HIS A 836 0.78 -4.29 32.46
C HIS A 836 -0.45 -3.44 32.12
N ALA A 837 -1.11 -3.71 30.99
CA ALA A 837 -2.27 -2.94 30.55
C ALA A 837 -3.48 -3.10 31.48
N LEU A 838 -3.73 -4.31 32.00
CA LEU A 838 -4.91 -4.62 32.81
C LEU A 838 -4.72 -4.32 34.31
N ASP A 839 -3.54 -4.62 34.87
CA ASP A 839 -3.29 -4.52 36.32
C ASP A 839 -2.67 -3.18 36.73
N HIS A 840 -2.01 -2.47 35.80
CA HIS A 840 -1.34 -1.19 36.05
C HIS A 840 -1.95 0.01 35.30
N ASP A 841 -3.05 -0.20 34.57
CA ASP A 841 -3.82 0.83 33.83
C ASP A 841 -2.94 1.72 32.92
N MET A 842 -1.94 1.11 32.30
CA MET A 842 -1.03 1.81 31.40
C MET A 842 -1.66 1.95 29.99
N ASP A 843 -1.28 3.01 29.28
CA ASP A 843 -1.64 3.23 27.87
C ASP A 843 -0.84 2.31 26.94
N MET A 844 -1.37 1.99 25.75
CA MET A 844 -0.74 1.01 24.84
C MET A 844 0.69 1.40 24.48
N ALA A 845 0.94 2.67 24.13
CA ALA A 845 2.28 3.10 23.77
C ALA A 845 3.30 3.02 24.93
N ALA A 846 2.84 3.13 26.18
CA ALA A 846 3.68 2.99 27.36
C ALA A 846 3.93 1.52 27.68
N VAL A 847 2.87 0.71 27.67
CA VAL A 847 2.91 -0.74 27.87
C VAL A 847 3.86 -1.43 26.89
N LEU A 848 3.84 -1.04 25.62
CA LEU A 848 4.73 -1.62 24.61
C LEU A 848 6.21 -1.28 24.84
N LYS A 849 6.52 -0.18 25.54
CA LYS A 849 7.90 0.24 25.87
C LYS A 849 8.47 -0.49 27.09
N GLU A 850 7.62 -1.00 27.97
CA GLU A 850 8.09 -1.68 29.18
C GLU A 850 9.10 -2.80 28.82
N PRO A 851 10.19 -2.92 29.59
CA PRO A 851 11.20 -3.93 29.36
C PRO A 851 10.64 -5.32 29.65
N ARG A 852 11.05 -6.32 28.87
CA ARG A 852 10.48 -7.68 28.93
C ARG A 852 11.46 -8.66 29.54
N LEU A 853 10.90 -9.62 30.28
CA LEU A 853 11.57 -10.87 30.62
C LEU A 853 11.00 -12.01 29.78
N HIS A 854 11.72 -13.12 29.68
CA HIS A 854 11.21 -14.32 29.05
C HIS A 854 11.87 -15.56 29.63
N ASP A 855 11.02 -16.49 30.03
CA ASP A 855 11.35 -17.85 30.43
C ASP A 855 10.30 -18.77 29.82
N GLN A 856 10.76 -19.77 29.07
CA GLN A 856 9.95 -20.78 28.39
C GLN A 856 10.18 -22.17 28.96
N LEU A 857 10.62 -22.24 30.22
CA LEU A 857 11.10 -23.41 30.97
C LEU A 857 12.43 -24.00 30.45
N LEU A 858 12.59 -24.16 29.14
CA LEU A 858 13.78 -24.74 28.53
C LEU A 858 14.28 -23.95 27.32
N PRO A 859 15.58 -23.65 27.22
CA PRO A 859 16.64 -23.94 28.20
C PRO A 859 16.41 -23.21 29.54
N ASP A 860 16.96 -23.75 30.64
CA ASP A 860 16.75 -23.25 32.01
C ASP A 860 17.49 -21.92 32.24
N ARG A 861 16.91 -20.86 31.69
CA ARG A 861 17.39 -19.48 31.78
C ARG A 861 16.21 -18.52 31.74
N THR A 862 16.34 -17.44 32.48
CA THR A 862 15.42 -16.30 32.40
C THR A 862 16.15 -15.16 31.70
N THR A 863 15.66 -14.80 30.51
CA THR A 863 16.24 -13.71 29.72
C THR A 863 15.61 -12.38 30.08
N PHE A 864 16.41 -11.33 30.21
CA PHE A 864 15.97 -9.95 30.47
C PHE A 864 16.53 -9.01 29.41
N GLU A 865 15.68 -8.12 28.90
CA GLU A 865 16.11 -7.05 28.02
C GLU A 865 17.07 -6.06 28.73
N TRP A 866 18.05 -5.49 28.03
CA TRP A 866 19.06 -4.60 28.64
C TRP A 866 18.51 -3.39 29.40
N SER A 867 17.29 -2.92 29.09
CA SER A 867 16.61 -1.83 29.79
C SER A 867 15.93 -2.25 31.10
N PHE A 868 15.91 -3.55 31.44
CA PHE A 868 15.31 -4.02 32.69
C PHE A 868 16.08 -3.53 33.92
N ASP A 869 15.37 -3.24 35.01
CA ASP A 869 15.99 -2.72 36.23
C ASP A 869 16.99 -3.71 36.87
N ASN A 870 18.23 -3.26 37.04
CA ASN A 870 19.32 -4.07 37.59
C ASN A 870 19.08 -4.55 39.03
N ALA A 871 18.35 -3.78 39.85
CA ALA A 871 18.07 -4.19 41.23
C ALA A 871 17.09 -5.38 41.24
N THR A 872 16.04 -5.30 40.43
CA THR A 872 15.06 -6.36 40.20
C THR A 872 15.74 -7.63 39.68
N VAL A 873 16.60 -7.51 38.67
CA VAL A 873 17.32 -8.67 38.09
C VAL A 873 18.25 -9.33 39.11
N ARG A 874 18.95 -8.57 39.96
CA ARG A 874 19.76 -9.14 41.06
C ARG A 874 18.89 -9.88 42.07
N GLN A 875 17.69 -9.39 42.35
CA GLN A 875 16.76 -10.09 43.22
C GLN A 875 16.27 -11.38 42.60
N MET A 876 15.97 -11.40 41.30
CA MET A 876 15.64 -12.63 40.55
C MET A 876 16.79 -13.64 40.67
N GLN A 877 18.03 -13.20 40.48
CA GLN A 877 19.21 -14.04 40.64
C GLN A 877 19.37 -14.57 42.09
N SER A 878 19.08 -13.76 43.10
CA SER A 878 19.10 -14.19 44.51
C SER A 878 18.07 -15.27 44.84
N LYS A 879 16.98 -15.35 44.04
CA LYS A 879 15.94 -16.38 44.12
C LYS A 879 16.30 -17.64 43.33
N GLY A 880 17.47 -17.69 42.69
CA GLY A 880 17.98 -18.86 41.96
C GLY A 880 17.71 -18.84 40.47
N HIS A 881 17.10 -17.77 39.92
CA HIS A 881 16.88 -17.65 38.48
C HIS A 881 18.20 -17.54 37.71
N ALA A 882 18.34 -18.35 36.66
CA ALA A 882 19.50 -18.33 35.77
C ALA A 882 19.39 -17.16 34.78
N VAL A 883 19.78 -15.97 35.23
CA VAL A 883 19.64 -14.72 34.48
C VAL A 883 20.58 -14.65 33.29
N GLU A 884 20.04 -14.26 32.12
CA GLU A 884 20.80 -13.87 30.93
C GLU A 884 20.28 -12.53 30.38
N TRP A 885 21.20 -11.66 29.95
CA TRP A 885 20.85 -10.37 29.35
C TRP A 885 20.77 -10.45 27.83
N VAL A 886 19.70 -9.93 27.25
CA VAL A 886 19.45 -9.94 25.81
C VAL A 886 19.13 -8.55 25.27
N GLY A 887 19.35 -8.37 23.97
CA GLY A 887 18.91 -7.16 23.28
C GLY A 887 17.38 -7.05 23.22
N GLU A 888 16.88 -5.82 23.07
CA GLU A 888 15.44 -5.53 23.13
C GLU A 888 14.65 -6.09 21.94
N ASN A 889 15.28 -6.34 20.79
CA ASN A 889 14.55 -6.60 19.54
C ASN A 889 14.18 -8.08 19.30
N GLN A 890 13.92 -8.86 20.36
CA GLN A 890 13.63 -10.31 20.25
C GLN A 890 12.14 -10.64 20.18
N SER A 891 11.26 -9.68 20.48
CA SER A 891 9.82 -9.81 20.31
C SER A 891 9.21 -8.46 19.92
N ALA A 892 8.11 -8.49 19.18
CA ALA A 892 7.40 -7.29 18.77
C ALA A 892 5.90 -7.45 19.05
N VAL A 893 5.34 -6.62 19.92
CA VAL A 893 3.93 -6.67 20.31
C VAL A 893 3.17 -5.55 19.58
N GLN A 894 2.02 -5.87 18.98
CA GLN A 894 1.12 -4.87 18.42
C GLN A 894 -0.17 -4.90 19.21
N GLY A 895 -0.75 -3.73 19.49
CA GLY A 895 -1.99 -3.70 20.23
C GLY A 895 -2.81 -2.44 20.01
N LEU A 896 -4.09 -2.61 20.28
CA LEU A 896 -5.12 -1.59 20.22
C LEU A 896 -5.92 -1.61 21.52
N LYS A 897 -6.20 -0.42 22.06
CA LYS A 897 -7.05 -0.19 23.21
C LYS A 897 -8.22 0.71 22.81
N MET A 898 -9.43 0.39 23.26
CA MET A 898 -10.60 1.24 23.12
C MET A 898 -10.93 1.89 24.46
N HIS A 899 -11.01 3.21 24.47
CA HIS A 899 -11.40 3.97 25.66
C HIS A 899 -12.93 4.01 25.81
N GLY A 900 -13.42 4.23 27.03
CA GLY A 900 -14.86 4.26 27.33
C GLY A 900 -15.67 5.36 26.63
N ASN A 901 -15.00 6.35 26.02
CA ASN A 901 -15.60 7.37 25.16
C ASN A 901 -15.75 6.93 23.68
N GLY A 902 -15.31 5.71 23.33
CA GLY A 902 -15.35 5.16 21.97
C GLY A 902 -14.13 5.49 21.10
N THR A 903 -13.11 6.18 21.63
CA THR A 903 -11.87 6.45 20.85
C THR A 903 -10.89 5.28 20.93
N PHE A 904 -10.19 5.02 19.83
CA PHE A 904 -9.13 4.03 19.76
C PHE A 904 -7.75 4.62 20.04
N GLU A 905 -6.90 3.83 20.69
CA GLU A 905 -5.46 3.99 20.78
C GLU A 905 -4.83 2.76 20.11
N ALA A 906 -4.09 2.97 19.03
CA ALA A 906 -3.31 1.92 18.37
C ALA A 906 -1.82 2.24 18.50
N ALA A 907 -1.03 1.24 18.87
CA ALA A 907 0.40 1.40 19.02
C ALA A 907 1.15 0.19 18.47
N GLY A 908 2.31 0.48 17.88
CA GLY A 908 3.27 -0.50 17.43
C GLY A 908 4.49 -0.57 18.33
N ASP A 909 5.12 -1.75 18.39
CA ASP A 909 6.32 -1.97 19.21
C ASP A 909 7.47 -1.04 18.81
N PRO A 910 8.00 -0.21 19.72
CA PRO A 910 9.11 0.70 19.41
C PRO A 910 10.43 -0.02 19.03
N ARG A 911 10.57 -1.31 19.35
CA ARG A 911 11.73 -2.16 19.00
C ARG A 911 11.78 -2.50 17.51
N GLN A 912 10.64 -2.43 16.82
CA GLN A 912 10.51 -2.66 15.38
C GLN A 912 10.27 -1.34 14.67
N LYS A 913 11.21 -0.91 13.82
CA LYS A 913 11.15 0.40 13.15
C LYS A 913 10.02 0.50 12.13
N ASN A 914 9.63 -0.63 11.55
CA ASN A 914 8.53 -0.73 10.59
C ASN A 914 7.19 -1.03 11.25
N SER A 915 7.13 -1.04 12.58
CA SER A 915 5.88 -1.18 13.30
C SER A 915 5.24 0.21 13.51
N ALA A 916 3.92 0.28 13.38
CA ALA A 916 3.17 1.50 13.58
C ALA A 916 1.73 1.18 14.01
N GLY A 917 1.12 2.10 14.75
CA GLY A 917 -0.32 2.12 15.03
C GLY A 917 -0.93 3.40 14.46
N VAL A 918 -2.10 3.29 13.84
CA VAL A 918 -2.85 4.43 13.28
C VAL A 918 -4.31 4.29 13.67
N CYS A 919 -4.90 5.39 14.13
CA CYS A 919 -6.34 5.56 14.29
C CYS A 919 -6.76 6.70 13.35
N VAL A 920 -7.86 6.50 12.61
CA VAL A 920 -8.34 7.42 11.56
C VAL A 920 -9.59 8.16 12.03
#